data_AF-A0A8T4XQ57-F1
#
_entry.id   AF-A0A8T4XQ57-F1
#
_cell.length_a   1.000
_cell.length_b   1.000
_cell.length_c   1.000
_cell.angle_alpha   90.00
_cell.angle_beta   90.00
_cell.angle_gamma   90.00
#
_symmetry.space_group_name_H-M   'P 1'
#
loop_
_entity.id
_entity.type
_entity.pdbx_description
1 polymer ?
#
loop_
_entity_poly.entity_id
_entity_poly.type
_entity_poly.pdbx_seq_one_letter_code
_entity_poly.pdbx_strand_id
1 'polypeptide(L)'
;MSERVALGVIKGPCTVGEFKVEVLGESLGFNDYAELEHEGDRYLCMVKGIERFGTGLLASCIVVGRLPRTPFREGSILYRAKEETVRQALELTATEKDGLYIGRLKGLGFRVWLPVKKMGRVFIVGKPGSGKSYTVGVLIEELLKKNVPVVVIDPHGEYSSLKVEGDPVRDDPDVTIRSYLDQVLEFGETSMNPGADLGLEALKVAGAEDLVVQGQCTIVNLRGLGDEEQLSIVAETLNKLFQASVLGHVRPFYCVLDEAHRFAGKEKSESMALVKRFAQEGRKFGANLIVVTQRPQLLDTTVRGLVGTWIIHRLTDPNDVKIVLESGGLDHSWERDIAWLDKGEAIITGELVERLPVIVKVRHRETKHGAPGFNPLDFVKAEVREKTLQRIFETRSRLRIKGAELSEEQPILAPGLPQCFLSIKFKEEDIQRLIDRALPLAKAWISNVQLEYTPLLQYMVEAKVQRQNPPVEFKDSLRGFASLLTDSGKIDWKRSLKGCLDTSGIEDIIPQTKPPAAGRFARITIPLSQQSEVEDLMKGLKAYAALKMTKVVHHHSSLGKAAVGIDVEDFRLECSRMVDGLLQKSYAEIEEKFQAEAMAIDERIRALDDDTKALMKGLRDLNLEIERLKDEVEKARKEKKSVKRLRMSLEAKERRALVLKRKLEAHNHQRLKYSKAKDALAERKGKALKALRDKYASLMDGKIQSQVLQPDIKELSIPIFQVVWLPVFRAQLNISSNGIEKSMRISWNGINARGEFGACTVCHEEITNIGPIWMCQICLSLLCGEHGSVCTECQRTLCPQHVWFCTSCGRPFCTLEEQRSCQVCASQLCKNCSGFCLRCGSGTIYCKDHLKTCDLCRERFCERHWKEHTLRCQACGARTCESKTERCSVCGSFLCEACIMHCGKCMKSLCPQHTWTCEVCGQKLCYNEPRQSCSVCGRLLCEKDAFKCKACGSIVCEKDLERCPNCGNTICPNCLVTYRRILIKRKRCRLCSSQ
;
A
#
# COMPACT_ATOMS: atom_id res chain seq x y z
N MET A 1 -30.47 26.78 -47.13
CA MET A 1 -29.61 27.09 -48.29
C MET A 1 -28.89 28.39 -47.97
N SER A 2 -27.60 28.35 -47.64
CA SER A 2 -26.82 29.58 -47.42
C SER A 2 -26.62 30.30 -48.75
N GLU A 3 -26.91 31.61 -48.78
CA GLU A 3 -26.60 32.49 -49.91
C GLU A 3 -25.10 32.38 -50.25
N ARG A 4 -24.78 32.11 -51.52
CA ARG A 4 -23.38 32.08 -51.97
C ARG A 4 -22.88 33.52 -52.06
N VAL A 5 -21.75 33.82 -51.42
CA VAL A 5 -21.12 35.15 -51.46
C VAL A 5 -20.31 35.26 -52.75
N ALA A 6 -20.71 36.16 -53.66
CA ALA A 6 -19.98 36.47 -54.88
C ALA A 6 -18.76 37.35 -54.55
N LEU A 7 -17.60 36.97 -55.08
CA LEU A 7 -16.30 37.62 -54.83
C LEU A 7 -15.76 38.36 -56.05
N GLY A 8 -16.20 38.01 -57.25
CA GLY A 8 -15.66 38.59 -58.48
C GLY A 8 -16.31 38.06 -59.75
N VAL A 9 -15.96 38.66 -60.89
CA VAL A 9 -16.41 38.23 -62.22
C VAL A 9 -15.22 38.02 -63.14
N ILE A 10 -15.17 36.90 -63.87
CA ILE A 10 -14.11 36.61 -64.83
C ILE A 10 -14.10 37.67 -65.95
N LYS A 11 -12.91 38.21 -66.25
CA LYS A 11 -12.71 39.26 -67.26
C LYS A 11 -11.42 39.05 -68.07
N GLY A 12 -11.53 39.16 -69.39
CA GLY A 12 -10.39 38.99 -70.30
C GLY A 12 -10.07 37.53 -70.66
N PRO A 13 -8.92 37.29 -71.31
CA PRO A 13 -8.57 35.97 -71.83
C PRO A 13 -8.38 34.95 -70.70
N CYS A 14 -9.01 33.79 -70.86
CA CYS A 14 -8.97 32.69 -69.90
C CYS A 14 -8.38 31.44 -70.54
N THR A 15 -7.57 30.71 -69.79
CA THR A 15 -7.17 29.35 -70.12
C THR A 15 -7.95 28.36 -69.24
N VAL A 16 -7.72 27.06 -69.41
CA VAL A 16 -8.28 26.05 -68.51
C VAL A 16 -7.67 26.09 -67.11
N GLY A 17 -6.47 26.66 -66.95
CA GLY A 17 -5.74 26.67 -65.68
C GLY A 17 -5.63 28.03 -65.01
N GLU A 18 -5.64 29.11 -65.79
CA GLU A 18 -5.39 30.48 -65.32
C GLU A 18 -6.38 31.45 -65.95
N PHE A 19 -6.86 32.40 -65.14
CA PHE A 19 -7.81 33.41 -65.56
C PHE A 19 -7.73 34.65 -64.64
N LYS A 20 -8.27 35.77 -65.10
CA LYS A 20 -8.34 37.01 -64.32
C LYS A 20 -9.77 37.33 -63.91
N VAL A 21 -9.92 37.89 -62.72
CA VAL A 21 -11.20 38.18 -62.08
C VAL A 21 -11.21 39.62 -61.63
N GLU A 22 -12.19 40.38 -62.07
CA GLU A 22 -12.49 41.70 -61.50
C GLU A 22 -13.19 41.48 -60.14
N VAL A 23 -12.55 41.91 -59.06
CA VAL A 23 -13.00 41.65 -57.69
C VAL A 23 -14.18 42.57 -57.34
N LEU A 24 -15.22 41.97 -56.75
CA LEU A 24 -16.37 42.70 -56.24
C LEU A 24 -16.08 43.12 -54.78
N GLY A 25 -15.72 44.39 -54.58
CA GLY A 25 -15.37 44.96 -53.28
C GLY A 25 -13.95 44.59 -52.80
N GLU A 26 -13.75 44.52 -51.48
CA GLU A 26 -12.45 44.22 -50.84
C GLU A 26 -12.40 42.81 -50.20
N SER A 27 -13.21 41.87 -50.71
CA SER A 27 -13.48 40.57 -50.06
C SER A 27 -12.58 39.41 -50.50
N LEU A 28 -11.62 39.65 -51.40
CA LEU A 28 -10.76 38.62 -52.01
C LEU A 28 -9.27 39.02 -51.88
N GLY A 29 -8.50 38.20 -51.16
CA GLY A 29 -7.08 38.40 -50.86
C GLY A 29 -6.14 37.40 -51.54
N PHE A 30 -4.83 37.66 -51.46
CA PHE A 30 -3.80 36.75 -52.00
C PHE A 30 -3.82 35.41 -51.25
N ASN A 31 -3.71 34.30 -51.98
CA ASN A 31 -3.87 32.91 -51.52
C ASN A 31 -5.28 32.53 -50.99
N ASP A 32 -6.30 33.38 -51.19
CA ASP A 32 -7.67 32.99 -50.87
C ASP A 32 -8.19 31.94 -51.86
N TYR A 33 -9.06 31.07 -51.34
CA TYR A 33 -9.75 30.05 -52.10
C TYR A 33 -11.15 30.51 -52.49
N ALA A 34 -11.47 30.31 -53.75
CA ALA A 34 -12.76 30.60 -54.35
C ALA A 34 -13.28 29.40 -55.15
N GLU A 35 -14.57 29.36 -55.43
CA GLU A 35 -15.19 28.31 -56.25
C GLU A 35 -15.90 28.90 -57.47
N LEU A 36 -15.87 28.17 -58.56
CA LEU A 36 -16.53 28.53 -59.79
C LEU A 36 -17.26 27.31 -60.38
N GLU A 37 -18.44 27.53 -60.92
CA GLU A 37 -19.26 26.48 -61.53
C GLU A 37 -19.12 26.55 -63.05
N HIS A 38 -18.73 25.44 -63.68
CA HIS A 38 -18.51 25.36 -65.12
C HIS A 38 -18.78 23.93 -65.58
N GLU A 39 -19.35 23.73 -66.78
CA GLU A 39 -19.64 22.39 -67.32
C GLU A 39 -20.47 21.46 -66.40
N GLY A 40 -21.20 22.01 -65.42
CA GLY A 40 -21.97 21.24 -64.44
C GLY A 40 -21.17 20.73 -63.24
N ASP A 41 -19.87 21.03 -63.18
CA ASP A 41 -18.95 20.71 -62.08
C ASP A 41 -18.54 21.99 -61.32
N ARG A 42 -18.07 21.82 -60.07
CA ARG A 42 -17.46 22.91 -59.28
C ARG A 42 -15.95 22.79 -59.29
N TYR A 43 -15.29 23.90 -59.60
CA TYR A 43 -13.85 24.02 -59.65
C TYR A 43 -13.37 24.91 -58.51
N LEU A 44 -12.37 24.44 -57.76
CA LEU A 44 -11.67 25.25 -56.77
C LEU A 44 -10.66 26.13 -57.51
N CYS A 45 -10.55 27.38 -57.08
CA CYS A 45 -9.61 28.35 -57.63
C CYS A 45 -8.87 29.03 -56.48
N MET A 46 -7.60 29.39 -56.70
CA MET A 46 -6.77 30.10 -55.72
C MET A 46 -6.22 31.38 -56.32
N VAL A 47 -6.26 32.46 -55.56
CA VAL A 47 -5.74 33.77 -55.97
C VAL A 47 -4.22 33.79 -55.84
N LYS A 48 -3.52 34.01 -56.95
CA LYS A 48 -2.05 34.07 -57.02
C LYS A 48 -1.48 35.45 -57.26
N GLY A 49 -2.33 36.46 -57.48
CA GLY A 49 -1.88 37.84 -57.61
C GLY A 49 -3.07 38.78 -57.52
N ILE A 50 -2.85 39.97 -56.98
CA ILE A 50 -3.86 41.03 -56.92
C ILE A 50 -3.19 42.32 -57.40
N GLU A 51 -3.75 42.91 -58.43
CA GLU A 51 -3.29 44.15 -59.03
C GLU A 51 -4.41 45.19 -58.99
N ARG A 52 -4.07 46.47 -58.83
CA ARG A 52 -5.06 47.54 -59.01
C ARG A 52 -5.21 47.82 -60.50
N PHE A 53 -6.44 47.82 -60.99
CA PHE A 53 -6.78 48.15 -62.37
C PHE A 53 -7.89 49.22 -62.39
N GLY A 54 -7.56 50.44 -62.81
CA GLY A 54 -8.45 51.59 -62.71
C GLY A 54 -8.82 51.91 -61.25
N THR A 55 -10.12 51.97 -60.94
CA THR A 55 -10.64 52.16 -59.58
C THR A 55 -10.90 50.84 -58.83
N GLY A 56 -10.69 49.68 -59.47
CA GLY A 56 -10.99 48.35 -58.93
C GLY A 56 -9.76 47.48 -58.70
N LEU A 57 -10.00 46.23 -58.30
CA LEU A 57 -8.98 45.19 -58.12
C LEU A 57 -9.16 44.10 -59.18
N LEU A 58 -8.04 43.65 -59.75
CA LEU A 58 -7.98 42.52 -60.67
C LEU A 58 -7.16 41.42 -60.01
N ALA A 59 -7.79 40.28 -59.76
CA ALA A 59 -7.16 39.10 -59.19
C ALA A 59 -6.77 38.11 -60.29
N SER A 60 -5.52 37.65 -60.28
CA SER A 60 -5.07 36.52 -61.09
C SER A 60 -5.32 35.23 -60.32
N CYS A 61 -6.13 34.35 -60.90
CA CYS A 61 -6.59 33.12 -60.28
C CYS A 61 -6.08 31.89 -61.05
N ILE A 62 -5.74 30.84 -60.31
CA ILE A 62 -5.40 29.53 -60.87
C ILE A 62 -6.42 28.48 -60.44
N VAL A 63 -6.73 27.51 -61.30
CA VAL A 63 -7.58 26.36 -60.96
C VAL A 63 -6.78 25.35 -60.14
N VAL A 64 -7.37 24.91 -59.03
CA VAL A 64 -6.79 23.92 -58.12
C VAL A 64 -7.48 22.58 -58.31
N GLY A 65 -6.69 21.54 -58.58
CA GLY A 65 -7.18 20.17 -58.73
C GLY A 65 -7.43 19.79 -60.19
N ARG A 66 -8.66 19.36 -60.51
CA ARG A 66 -9.01 18.90 -61.87
C ARG A 66 -9.26 20.11 -62.76
N LEU A 67 -8.56 20.20 -63.89
CA LEU A 67 -8.81 21.25 -64.88
C LEU A 67 -10.16 21.02 -65.61
N PRO A 68 -10.91 22.09 -65.93
CA PRO A 68 -12.08 22.01 -66.80
C PRO A 68 -11.69 21.57 -68.21
N ARG A 69 -12.65 21.02 -68.98
CA ARG A 69 -12.38 20.58 -70.36
C ARG A 69 -12.20 21.76 -71.29
N THR A 70 -12.94 22.84 -71.06
CA THR A 70 -12.84 24.11 -71.81
C THR A 70 -12.56 25.27 -70.86
N PRO A 71 -11.92 26.36 -71.33
CA PRO A 71 -11.74 27.57 -70.52
C PRO A 71 -13.06 28.09 -69.97
N PHE A 72 -13.00 28.74 -68.81
CA PHE A 72 -14.20 29.36 -68.22
C PHE A 72 -14.78 30.45 -69.11
N ARG A 73 -16.11 30.61 -69.06
CA ARG A 73 -16.80 31.67 -69.81
C ARG A 73 -16.52 33.04 -69.17
N GLU A 74 -16.20 34.03 -70.00
CA GLU A 74 -16.14 35.42 -69.55
C GLU A 74 -17.49 35.85 -68.96
N GLY A 75 -17.46 36.63 -67.87
CA GLY A 75 -18.67 36.98 -67.11
C GLY A 75 -19.11 35.94 -66.07
N SER A 76 -18.45 34.78 -65.98
CA SER A 76 -18.72 33.81 -64.91
C SER A 76 -18.43 34.40 -63.52
N ILE A 77 -19.32 34.15 -62.56
CA ILE A 77 -19.21 34.66 -61.20
C ILE A 77 -18.33 33.73 -60.36
N LEU A 78 -17.34 34.30 -59.69
CA LEU A 78 -16.49 33.64 -58.72
C LEU A 78 -17.14 33.76 -57.32
N TYR A 79 -17.31 32.65 -56.62
CA TYR A 79 -17.91 32.61 -55.29
C TYR A 79 -16.88 32.24 -54.21
N ARG A 80 -17.20 32.52 -52.95
CA ARG A 80 -16.41 32.01 -51.82
C ARG A 80 -16.48 30.48 -51.77
N ALA A 81 -15.31 29.84 -51.72
CA ALA A 81 -15.24 28.39 -51.70
C ALA A 81 -15.89 27.80 -50.44
N LYS A 82 -16.74 26.79 -50.62
CA LYS A 82 -17.28 25.99 -49.51
C LYS A 82 -16.26 24.97 -49.03
N GLU A 83 -16.34 24.61 -47.75
CA GLU A 83 -15.48 23.59 -47.15
C GLU A 83 -15.51 22.26 -47.94
N GLU A 84 -16.69 21.85 -48.39
CA GLU A 84 -16.89 20.62 -49.18
C GLU A 84 -16.10 20.64 -50.49
N THR A 85 -16.16 21.76 -51.22
CA THR A 85 -15.46 21.95 -52.50
C THR A 85 -13.94 22.02 -52.29
N VAL A 86 -13.48 22.69 -51.22
CA VAL A 86 -12.07 22.73 -50.85
C VAL A 86 -11.54 21.33 -50.51
N ARG A 87 -12.25 20.58 -49.67
CA ARG A 87 -11.87 19.21 -49.29
C ARG A 87 -11.82 18.27 -50.49
N GLN A 88 -12.82 18.35 -51.38
CA GLN A 88 -12.88 17.50 -52.56
C GLN A 88 -11.76 17.81 -53.56
N ALA A 89 -11.49 19.09 -53.83
CA ALA A 89 -10.47 19.49 -54.80
C ALA A 89 -9.03 19.24 -54.31
N LEU A 90 -8.79 19.37 -53.00
CA LEU A 90 -7.50 19.06 -52.36
C LEU A 90 -7.35 17.58 -51.96
N GLU A 91 -8.35 16.73 -52.28
CA GLU A 91 -8.40 15.31 -51.90
C GLU A 91 -8.26 15.06 -50.38
N LEU A 92 -8.66 16.03 -49.56
CA LEU A 92 -8.71 15.94 -48.09
C LEU A 92 -9.99 15.23 -47.64
N THR A 93 -10.20 14.00 -48.13
CA THR A 93 -11.41 13.20 -47.92
C THR A 93 -11.40 12.41 -46.61
N ALA A 94 -10.26 12.35 -45.92
CA ALA A 94 -10.16 11.66 -44.65
C ALA A 94 -11.03 12.33 -43.60
N THR A 95 -11.61 11.51 -42.74
CA THR A 95 -12.50 11.93 -41.66
C THR A 95 -11.87 11.63 -40.31
N GLU A 96 -12.56 12.01 -39.24
CA GLU A 96 -12.17 11.62 -37.88
C GLU A 96 -12.04 10.11 -37.73
N LYS A 97 -12.80 9.30 -38.46
CA LYS A 97 -12.76 7.83 -38.30
C LYS A 97 -11.44 7.23 -38.79
N ASP A 98 -10.95 7.69 -39.93
CA ASP A 98 -9.88 7.07 -40.73
C ASP A 98 -8.65 7.95 -40.96
N GLY A 99 -8.64 9.18 -40.42
CA GLY A 99 -7.52 10.11 -40.47
C GLY A 99 -6.97 10.52 -39.10
N LEU A 100 -5.79 11.16 -39.12
CA LEU A 100 -5.12 11.78 -37.97
C LEU A 100 -5.35 13.30 -38.00
N TYR A 101 -5.85 13.89 -36.91
CA TYR A 101 -6.08 15.33 -36.85
C TYR A 101 -4.76 16.10 -36.68
N ILE A 102 -4.31 16.77 -37.75
CA ILE A 102 -3.04 17.52 -37.73
C ILE A 102 -3.22 18.98 -37.30
N GLY A 103 -4.38 19.58 -37.58
CA GLY A 103 -4.65 20.99 -37.31
C GLY A 103 -5.58 21.62 -38.34
N ARG A 104 -5.50 22.94 -38.49
CA ARG A 104 -6.42 23.72 -39.32
C ARG A 104 -5.74 24.25 -40.58
N LEU A 105 -6.48 24.25 -41.70
CA LEU A 105 -6.00 24.82 -42.96
C LEU A 105 -5.85 26.34 -42.83
N LYS A 106 -4.69 26.90 -43.22
CA LYS A 106 -4.43 28.34 -43.17
C LYS A 106 -5.37 29.09 -44.13
N GLY A 107 -5.86 30.26 -43.71
CA GLY A 107 -6.80 31.11 -44.48
C GLY A 107 -8.27 30.72 -44.34
N LEU A 108 -8.59 29.42 -44.24
CA LEU A 108 -9.97 28.93 -44.19
C LEU A 108 -10.40 28.38 -42.82
N GLY A 109 -9.47 27.89 -42.00
CA GLY A 109 -9.72 27.49 -40.61
C GLY A 109 -10.39 26.12 -40.40
N PHE A 110 -10.62 25.34 -41.47
CA PHE A 110 -11.23 24.01 -41.39
C PHE A 110 -10.24 22.93 -40.91
N ARG A 111 -10.73 21.88 -40.25
CA ARG A 111 -9.91 20.76 -39.74
C ARG A 111 -9.35 19.90 -40.86
N VAL A 112 -8.05 19.63 -40.81
CA VAL A 112 -7.33 18.75 -41.75
C VAL A 112 -7.07 17.41 -41.08
N TRP A 113 -7.50 16.33 -41.74
CA TRP A 113 -7.29 14.95 -41.32
C TRP A 113 -6.37 14.25 -42.32
N LEU A 114 -5.30 13.63 -41.83
CA LEU A 114 -4.33 12.92 -42.67
C LEU A 114 -4.70 11.43 -42.75
N PRO A 115 -4.94 10.85 -43.94
CA PRO A 115 -5.37 9.45 -44.06
C PRO A 115 -4.27 8.46 -43.62
N VAL A 116 -4.55 7.67 -42.58
CA VAL A 116 -3.58 6.73 -41.98
C VAL A 116 -3.04 5.72 -43.00
N LYS A 117 -3.90 5.26 -43.93
CA LYS A 117 -3.50 4.26 -44.95
C LYS A 117 -2.52 4.80 -46.00
N LYS A 118 -2.52 6.12 -46.25
CA LYS A 118 -1.59 6.75 -47.20
C LYS A 118 -0.29 7.22 -46.52
N MET A 119 -0.23 7.22 -45.19
CA MET A 119 0.95 7.63 -44.41
C MET A 119 2.03 6.53 -44.30
N GLY A 120 2.46 5.95 -45.41
CA GLY A 120 3.47 4.87 -45.38
C GLY A 120 4.88 5.36 -45.01
N ARG A 121 5.25 6.55 -45.50
CA ARG A 121 6.57 7.17 -45.30
C ARG A 121 6.40 8.69 -45.22
N VAL A 122 6.80 9.28 -44.11
CA VAL A 122 6.62 10.73 -43.84
C VAL A 122 7.97 11.36 -43.52
N PHE A 123 8.24 12.52 -44.11
CA PHE A 123 9.42 13.32 -43.87
C PHE A 123 9.04 14.61 -43.17
N ILE A 124 9.61 14.90 -42.01
CA ILE A 124 9.34 16.11 -41.24
C ILE A 124 10.62 16.93 -41.13
N VAL A 125 10.58 18.16 -41.60
CA VAL A 125 11.77 19.02 -41.73
C VAL A 125 11.50 20.46 -41.30
N GLY A 126 12.55 21.17 -40.88
CA GLY A 126 12.43 22.52 -40.33
C GLY A 126 13.59 22.90 -39.40
N LYS A 127 13.82 24.19 -39.21
CA LYS A 127 14.87 24.68 -38.29
C LYS A 127 14.55 24.39 -36.81
N PRO A 128 15.51 24.44 -35.87
CA PRO A 128 15.21 24.38 -34.43
C PRO A 128 14.08 25.33 -34.02
N GLY A 129 13.15 24.86 -33.18
CA GLY A 129 12.04 25.67 -32.68
C GLY A 129 10.92 25.99 -33.67
N SER A 130 10.98 25.49 -34.92
CA SER A 130 9.94 25.72 -35.94
C SER A 130 8.63 24.95 -35.70
N GLY A 131 8.70 23.85 -34.94
CA GLY A 131 7.55 23.00 -34.62
C GLY A 131 7.68 21.52 -34.98
N LYS A 132 8.83 21.03 -35.47
CA LYS A 132 9.00 19.61 -35.89
C LYS A 132 8.63 18.58 -34.81
N SER A 133 9.34 18.55 -33.68
CA SER A 133 9.08 17.60 -32.58
C SER A 133 7.68 17.79 -31.99
N TYR A 134 7.14 19.02 -32.08
CA TYR A 134 5.78 19.34 -31.70
C TYR A 134 4.76 18.61 -32.60
N THR A 135 4.94 18.70 -33.93
CA THR A 135 4.13 18.00 -34.92
C THR A 135 4.26 16.48 -34.80
N VAL A 136 5.47 15.97 -34.53
CA VAL A 136 5.68 14.55 -34.24
C VAL A 136 4.85 14.13 -33.02
N GLY A 137 4.89 14.90 -31.93
CA GLY A 137 4.05 14.67 -30.75
C GLY A 137 2.56 14.60 -31.09
N VAL A 138 2.05 15.55 -31.90
CA VAL A 138 0.66 15.54 -32.39
C VAL A 138 0.34 14.27 -33.17
N LEU A 139 1.23 13.83 -34.08
CA LEU A 139 1.04 12.60 -34.84
C LEU A 139 1.01 11.36 -33.93
N ILE A 140 1.91 11.29 -32.93
CA ILE A 140 1.94 10.19 -31.96
C ILE A 140 0.65 10.15 -31.14
N GLU A 141 0.19 11.29 -30.64
CA GLU A 141 -1.09 11.40 -29.90
C GLU A 141 -2.26 10.85 -30.72
N GLU A 142 -2.36 11.21 -32.01
CA GLU A 142 -3.41 10.72 -32.90
C GLU A 142 -3.27 9.22 -33.21
N LEU A 143 -2.05 8.73 -33.45
CA LEU A 143 -1.79 7.30 -33.68
C LEU A 143 -2.18 6.45 -32.46
N LEU A 144 -1.88 6.94 -31.25
CA LEU A 144 -2.26 6.28 -29.99
C LEU A 144 -3.78 6.25 -29.79
N LYS A 145 -4.51 7.33 -30.13
CA LYS A 145 -5.98 7.33 -30.12
C LYS A 145 -6.57 6.30 -31.10
N LYS A 146 -5.85 5.99 -32.18
CA LYS A 146 -6.22 4.96 -33.17
C LYS A 146 -5.72 3.56 -32.82
N ASN A 147 -5.12 3.36 -31.63
CA ASN A 147 -4.52 2.10 -31.20
C ASN A 147 -3.43 1.59 -32.15
N VAL A 148 -2.74 2.49 -32.87
CA VAL A 148 -1.64 2.14 -33.77
C VAL A 148 -0.33 2.12 -32.96
N PRO A 149 0.46 1.03 -33.01
CA PRO A 149 1.76 0.98 -32.36
C PRO A 149 2.74 2.01 -32.93
N VAL A 150 3.51 2.64 -32.05
CA VAL A 150 4.59 3.57 -32.43
C VAL A 150 5.89 3.18 -31.74
N VAL A 151 7.00 3.24 -32.46
CA VAL A 151 8.35 3.12 -31.89
C VAL A 151 9.11 4.40 -32.22
N VAL A 152 9.65 5.09 -31.21
CA VAL A 152 10.38 6.35 -31.35
C VAL A 152 11.84 6.13 -30.99
N ILE A 153 12.74 6.46 -31.91
CA ILE A 153 14.18 6.56 -31.65
C ILE A 153 14.47 8.02 -31.31
N ASP A 154 14.80 8.29 -30.05
CA ASP A 154 14.91 9.63 -29.48
C ASP A 154 16.35 9.92 -28.98
N PRO A 155 17.20 10.58 -29.78
CA PRO A 155 18.56 10.92 -29.37
C PRO A 155 18.63 12.03 -28.30
N HIS A 156 17.56 12.81 -28.11
CA HIS A 156 17.58 14.01 -27.27
C HIS A 156 16.68 13.92 -26.02
N GLY A 157 15.82 12.91 -25.93
CA GLY A 157 14.92 12.68 -24.79
C GLY A 157 13.75 13.68 -24.75
N GLU A 158 13.20 14.07 -25.91
CA GLU A 158 12.10 15.04 -25.99
C GLU A 158 10.71 14.41 -25.80
N TYR A 159 10.57 13.11 -26.11
CA TYR A 159 9.24 12.46 -26.20
C TYR A 159 8.74 11.87 -24.89
N SER A 160 9.56 11.80 -23.83
CA SER A 160 9.11 11.43 -22.47
C SER A 160 7.98 12.36 -21.97
N SER A 161 7.89 13.56 -22.54
CA SER A 161 6.84 14.55 -22.31
C SER A 161 5.41 14.08 -22.67
N LEU A 162 5.25 13.05 -23.52
CA LEU A 162 3.95 12.43 -23.83
C LEU A 162 3.26 11.83 -22.59
N LYS A 163 4.02 11.54 -21.55
CA LYS A 163 3.52 11.02 -20.27
C LYS A 163 2.84 12.09 -19.41
N VAL A 164 2.91 13.37 -19.78
CA VAL A 164 2.39 14.49 -18.96
C VAL A 164 1.35 15.29 -19.73
N GLU A 165 0.27 15.65 -19.03
CA GLU A 165 -0.78 16.54 -19.53
C GLU A 165 -0.19 17.88 -19.99
N GLY A 166 -0.63 18.37 -21.15
CA GLY A 166 -0.27 19.68 -21.68
C GLY A 166 -0.88 20.83 -20.87
N ASP A 167 -0.47 22.06 -21.22
CA ASP A 167 -1.03 23.26 -20.60
C ASP A 167 -2.47 23.51 -21.08
N PRO A 168 -3.37 24.04 -20.23
CA PRO A 168 -4.76 24.32 -20.63
C PRO A 168 -4.81 25.31 -21.80
N VAL A 169 -5.42 24.91 -22.91
CA VAL A 169 -5.55 25.73 -24.12
C VAL A 169 -6.93 26.37 -24.14
N ARG A 170 -7.00 27.71 -24.12
CA ARG A 170 -8.28 28.45 -24.19
C ARG A 170 -8.77 28.71 -25.62
N ASP A 171 -7.87 28.68 -26.60
CA ASP A 171 -8.12 29.15 -27.97
C ASP A 171 -8.22 28.01 -29.00
N ASP A 172 -8.24 26.74 -28.57
CA ASP A 172 -8.37 25.57 -29.44
C ASP A 172 -9.40 24.57 -28.86
N PRO A 173 -10.71 24.74 -29.16
CA PRO A 173 -11.77 23.91 -28.59
C PRO A 173 -11.76 22.46 -29.12
N ASP A 174 -10.90 22.16 -30.10
CA ASP A 174 -10.83 20.84 -30.74
C ASP A 174 -9.88 19.89 -30.02
N VAL A 175 -9.15 20.38 -29.01
CA VAL A 175 -8.08 19.64 -28.30
C VAL A 175 -8.48 19.43 -26.85
N THR A 176 -8.52 18.17 -26.43
CA THR A 176 -8.74 17.80 -25.02
C THR A 176 -7.41 17.40 -24.40
N ILE A 177 -6.95 18.14 -23.40
CA ILE A 177 -5.72 17.83 -22.68
C ILE A 177 -5.82 16.44 -22.01
N ARG A 178 -4.80 15.60 -22.20
CA ARG A 178 -4.68 14.28 -21.58
C ARG A 178 -3.23 13.81 -21.51
N SER A 179 -2.95 12.90 -20.58
CA SER A 179 -1.69 12.14 -20.52
C SER A 179 -1.81 10.84 -21.31
N TYR A 180 -0.66 10.33 -21.79
CA TYR A 180 -0.51 9.00 -22.37
C TYR A 180 0.45 8.11 -21.56
N LEU A 181 0.62 8.40 -20.26
CA LEU A 181 1.51 7.64 -19.37
C LEU A 181 1.25 6.13 -19.40
N ASP A 182 -0.01 5.73 -19.48
CA ASP A 182 -0.43 4.32 -19.53
C ASP A 182 -0.16 3.67 -20.89
N GLN A 183 0.08 4.45 -21.95
CA GLN A 183 0.34 4.01 -23.32
C GLN A 183 1.82 4.17 -23.74
N VAL A 184 2.64 4.89 -22.97
CA VAL A 184 4.06 5.14 -23.30
C VAL A 184 4.96 4.23 -22.48
N LEU A 185 5.89 3.53 -23.14
CA LEU A 185 6.96 2.75 -22.51
C LEU A 185 8.32 3.29 -22.96
N GLU A 186 9.17 3.70 -22.04
CA GLU A 186 10.45 4.33 -22.34
C GLU A 186 11.63 3.48 -21.86
N PHE A 187 12.50 3.12 -22.80
CA PHE A 187 13.82 2.54 -22.56
C PHE A 187 14.85 3.67 -22.56
N GLY A 188 15.66 3.80 -21.52
CA GLY A 188 16.69 4.84 -21.46
C GLY A 188 17.73 4.57 -20.39
N GLU A 189 18.83 5.32 -20.42
CA GLU A 189 19.88 5.24 -19.40
C GLU A 189 19.35 5.82 -18.07
N THR A 190 19.00 4.93 -17.13
CA THR A 190 18.29 5.31 -15.88
C THR A 190 19.08 6.25 -14.98
N SER A 191 20.41 6.25 -15.09
CA SER A 191 21.29 7.18 -14.36
C SER A 191 21.17 8.62 -14.85
N MET A 192 20.92 8.81 -16.15
CA MET A 192 20.80 10.12 -16.80
C MET A 192 19.35 10.55 -17.04
N ASN A 193 18.42 9.58 -17.08
CA ASN A 193 17.01 9.77 -17.36
C ASN A 193 16.18 9.08 -16.26
N PRO A 194 15.98 9.73 -15.10
CA PRO A 194 15.22 9.14 -13.97
C PRO A 194 13.76 8.83 -14.28
N GLY A 195 13.22 9.40 -15.37
CA GLY A 195 11.86 9.16 -15.87
C GLY A 195 11.72 7.99 -16.86
N ALA A 196 12.83 7.32 -17.20
CA ALA A 196 12.80 6.11 -18.04
C ALA A 196 12.20 4.94 -17.27
N ASP A 197 11.38 4.13 -17.95
CA ASP A 197 10.67 3.02 -17.33
C ASP A 197 11.55 1.78 -17.22
N LEU A 198 12.43 1.57 -18.21
CA LEU A 198 13.34 0.45 -18.32
C LEU A 198 14.74 0.93 -18.76
N GLY A 199 15.78 0.20 -18.34
CA GLY A 199 17.15 0.45 -18.82
C GLY A 199 17.35 0.01 -20.27
N LEU A 200 18.33 0.58 -20.97
CA LEU A 200 18.68 0.20 -22.34
C LEU A 200 19.16 -1.26 -22.46
N GLU A 201 19.68 -1.86 -21.40
CA GLU A 201 19.99 -3.31 -21.39
C GLU A 201 18.75 -4.18 -21.56
N ALA A 202 17.58 -3.72 -21.08
CA ALA A 202 16.32 -4.43 -21.29
C ALA A 202 15.86 -4.37 -22.76
N LEU A 203 16.29 -3.37 -23.53
CA LEU A 203 16.01 -3.24 -24.96
C LEU A 203 16.73 -4.31 -25.79
N LYS A 204 17.97 -4.66 -25.42
CA LYS A 204 18.76 -5.72 -26.09
C LYS A 204 18.03 -7.06 -26.02
N VAL A 205 17.48 -7.37 -24.85
CA VAL A 205 16.74 -8.60 -24.57
C VAL A 205 15.30 -8.58 -25.10
N ALA A 206 14.71 -7.39 -25.25
CA ALA A 206 13.34 -7.25 -25.74
C ALA A 206 13.18 -7.83 -27.15
N GLY A 207 12.13 -8.63 -27.35
CA GLY A 207 11.70 -9.06 -28.67
C GLY A 207 10.98 -7.92 -29.40
N ALA A 208 10.84 -8.02 -30.73
CA ALA A 208 10.12 -7.01 -31.50
C ALA A 208 8.65 -6.88 -31.07
N GLU A 209 8.03 -7.97 -30.64
CA GLU A 209 6.67 -8.03 -30.08
C GLU A 209 6.52 -7.29 -28.74
N ASP A 210 7.64 -7.08 -28.03
CA ASP A 210 7.66 -6.31 -26.78
C ASP A 210 7.77 -4.80 -27.07
N LEU A 211 8.35 -4.43 -28.22
CA LEU A 211 8.51 -3.05 -28.69
C LEU A 211 7.30 -2.57 -29.50
N VAL A 212 6.62 -3.47 -30.20
CA VAL A 212 5.47 -3.16 -31.06
C VAL A 212 4.20 -3.72 -30.45
N VAL A 213 3.60 -2.93 -29.55
CA VAL A 213 2.36 -3.29 -28.84
C VAL A 213 1.21 -2.39 -29.29
N GLN A 214 0.03 -2.95 -29.48
CA GLN A 214 -1.15 -2.22 -29.94
C GLN A 214 -1.50 -1.08 -28.98
N GLY A 215 -1.66 0.14 -29.51
CA GLY A 215 -1.93 1.34 -28.72
C GLY A 215 -0.80 1.72 -27.74
N GLN A 216 0.43 1.25 -27.96
CA GLN A 216 1.61 1.64 -27.19
C GLN A 216 2.55 2.52 -28.05
N CYS A 217 3.18 3.50 -27.41
CA CYS A 217 4.33 4.22 -27.94
C CYS A 217 5.57 3.77 -27.17
N THR A 218 6.47 3.05 -27.83
CA THR A 218 7.76 2.64 -27.27
C THR A 218 8.81 3.69 -27.60
N ILE A 219 9.41 4.31 -26.60
CA ILE A 219 10.46 5.31 -26.77
C ILE A 219 11.80 4.65 -26.44
N VAL A 220 12.75 4.72 -27.37
CA VAL A 220 14.15 4.37 -27.16
C VAL A 220 14.91 5.69 -27.00
N ASN A 221 15.08 6.10 -25.75
CA ASN A 221 15.76 7.32 -25.35
C ASN A 221 17.27 7.07 -25.26
N LEU A 222 18.01 7.65 -26.20
CA LEU A 222 19.46 7.49 -26.32
C LEU A 222 20.24 8.65 -25.69
N ARG A 223 19.55 9.56 -25.01
CA ARG A 223 20.18 10.72 -24.36
C ARG A 223 21.18 10.27 -23.31
N GLY A 224 22.42 10.76 -23.44
CA GLY A 224 23.52 10.47 -22.52
C GLY A 224 24.50 9.42 -23.03
N LEU A 225 24.21 8.76 -24.15
CA LEU A 225 25.12 7.80 -24.80
C LEU A 225 26.04 8.47 -25.80
N GLY A 226 27.22 7.86 -26.03
CA GLY A 226 28.15 8.28 -27.08
C GLY A 226 27.65 7.89 -28.48
N ASP A 227 28.12 8.60 -29.51
CA ASP A 227 27.62 8.45 -30.89
C ASP A 227 27.73 7.02 -31.45
N GLU A 228 28.83 6.31 -31.19
CA GLU A 228 29.01 4.91 -31.62
C GLU A 228 27.98 3.95 -31.00
N GLU A 229 27.69 4.14 -29.71
CA GLU A 229 26.71 3.34 -28.98
C GLU A 229 25.28 3.63 -29.46
N GLN A 230 24.96 4.90 -29.74
CA GLN A 230 23.69 5.28 -30.36
C GLN A 230 23.52 4.60 -31.73
N LEU A 231 24.55 4.62 -32.59
CA LEU A 231 24.51 3.99 -33.90
C LEU A 231 24.26 2.48 -33.79
N SER A 232 24.93 1.81 -32.85
CA SER A 232 24.79 0.37 -32.60
C SER A 232 23.37 0.01 -32.14
N ILE A 233 22.84 0.70 -31.14
CA ILE A 233 21.49 0.43 -30.60
C ILE A 233 20.41 0.64 -31.67
N VAL A 234 20.54 1.70 -32.46
CA VAL A 234 19.60 2.00 -33.55
C VAL A 234 19.67 0.93 -34.63
N ALA A 235 20.87 0.51 -35.04
CA ALA A 235 21.04 -0.57 -36.01
C ALA A 235 20.38 -1.87 -35.52
N GLU A 236 20.69 -2.32 -34.30
CA GLU A 236 20.14 -3.54 -33.74
C GLU A 236 18.61 -3.48 -33.64
N THR A 237 18.08 -2.37 -33.12
CA THR A 237 16.63 -2.16 -32.94
C THR A 237 15.90 -2.17 -34.29
N LEU A 238 16.39 -1.42 -35.28
CA LEU A 238 15.76 -1.37 -36.60
C LEU A 238 15.83 -2.71 -37.32
N ASN A 239 16.95 -3.42 -37.24
CA ASN A 239 17.06 -4.75 -37.83
C ASN A 239 16.07 -5.73 -37.19
N LYS A 240 16.00 -5.75 -35.85
CA LYS A 240 15.07 -6.57 -35.06
C LYS A 240 13.61 -6.32 -35.47
N LEU A 241 13.21 -5.05 -35.55
CA LEU A 241 11.86 -4.64 -35.95
C LEU A 241 11.54 -5.00 -37.41
N PHE A 242 12.51 -4.79 -38.30
CA PHE A 242 12.35 -5.09 -39.72
C PHE A 242 12.16 -6.59 -39.96
N GLN A 243 13.02 -7.44 -39.38
CA GLN A 243 12.89 -8.90 -39.53
C GLN A 243 11.55 -9.41 -39.01
N ALA A 244 11.12 -8.93 -37.84
CA ALA A 244 9.83 -9.34 -37.27
C ALA A 244 8.65 -8.89 -38.12
N SER A 245 8.74 -7.72 -38.75
CA SER A 245 7.72 -7.22 -39.70
C SER A 245 7.66 -8.08 -40.96
N VAL A 246 8.81 -8.45 -41.53
CA VAL A 246 8.90 -9.35 -42.71
C VAL A 246 8.29 -10.73 -42.39
N LEU A 247 8.56 -11.26 -41.20
CA LEU A 247 8.02 -12.54 -40.74
C LEU A 247 6.54 -12.47 -40.29
N GLY A 248 5.95 -11.28 -40.22
CA GLY A 248 4.57 -11.09 -39.76
C GLY A 248 4.37 -11.33 -38.26
N HIS A 249 5.44 -11.30 -37.46
CA HIS A 249 5.39 -11.50 -36.01
C HIS A 249 4.87 -10.25 -35.26
N VAL A 250 4.93 -9.08 -35.88
CA VAL A 250 4.44 -7.82 -35.33
C VAL A 250 3.38 -7.18 -36.22
N ARG A 251 2.46 -6.44 -35.62
CA ARG A 251 1.42 -5.70 -36.33
C ARG A 251 2.02 -4.49 -37.05
N PRO A 252 1.33 -3.93 -38.08
CA PRO A 252 1.76 -2.69 -38.70
C PRO A 252 1.94 -1.56 -37.68
N PHE A 253 3.05 -0.83 -37.80
CA PHE A 253 3.46 0.18 -36.83
C PHE A 253 4.14 1.37 -37.52
N TYR A 254 4.36 2.44 -36.76
CA TYR A 254 5.14 3.59 -37.19
C TYR A 254 6.44 3.66 -36.42
N CYS A 255 7.57 3.67 -37.13
CA CYS A 255 8.87 3.96 -36.56
C CYS A 255 9.21 5.43 -36.80
N VAL A 256 9.39 6.19 -35.73
CA VAL A 256 9.85 7.59 -35.77
C VAL A 256 11.35 7.60 -35.54
N LEU A 257 12.10 8.13 -36.50
CA LEU A 257 13.54 8.33 -36.40
C LEU A 257 13.81 9.83 -36.27
N ASP A 258 14.02 10.28 -35.03
CA ASP A 258 14.34 11.68 -34.78
C ASP A 258 15.83 11.97 -34.97
N GLU A 259 16.13 13.18 -35.41
CA GLU A 259 17.44 13.59 -35.94
C GLU A 259 18.10 12.54 -36.84
N ALA A 260 17.31 12.02 -37.79
CA ALA A 260 17.68 10.90 -38.66
C ALA A 260 18.99 11.09 -39.43
N HIS A 261 19.44 12.34 -39.65
CA HIS A 261 20.73 12.62 -40.28
C HIS A 261 21.92 12.04 -39.50
N ARG A 262 21.78 11.80 -38.18
CA ARG A 262 22.78 11.13 -37.34
C ARG A 262 22.94 9.65 -37.69
N PHE A 263 21.84 8.99 -38.08
CA PHE A 263 21.80 7.53 -38.31
C PHE A 263 21.81 7.15 -39.79
N ALA A 264 21.35 8.05 -40.66
CA ALA A 264 21.26 7.86 -42.10
C ALA A 264 21.93 9.02 -42.87
N GLY A 265 23.09 9.44 -42.38
CA GLY A 265 23.92 10.45 -43.02
C GLY A 265 24.55 9.98 -44.34
N LYS A 266 25.36 10.86 -44.96
CA LYS A 266 26.10 10.54 -46.20
C LYS A 266 27.24 9.54 -46.00
N GLU A 267 27.79 9.47 -44.79
CA GLU A 267 28.85 8.52 -44.45
C GLU A 267 28.28 7.10 -44.33
N LYS A 268 29.09 6.09 -44.72
CA LYS A 268 28.66 4.70 -44.67
C LYS A 268 28.74 4.18 -43.23
N SER A 269 27.59 3.82 -42.68
CA SER A 269 27.46 3.12 -41.39
C SER A 269 26.49 1.93 -41.53
N GLU A 270 26.57 1.00 -40.57
CA GLU A 270 25.64 -0.14 -40.48
C GLU A 270 24.19 0.33 -40.28
N SER A 271 23.98 1.32 -39.41
CA SER A 271 22.68 1.94 -39.18
C SER A 271 22.11 2.58 -40.46
N MET A 272 22.95 3.23 -41.28
CA MET A 272 22.50 3.84 -42.54
C MET A 272 22.00 2.78 -43.53
N ALA A 273 22.71 1.66 -43.67
CA ALA A 273 22.30 0.57 -44.56
C ALA A 273 20.93 -0.02 -44.14
N LEU A 274 20.70 -0.16 -42.84
CA LEU A 274 19.44 -0.65 -42.29
C LEU A 274 18.30 0.37 -42.45
N VAL A 275 18.53 1.66 -42.20
CA VAL A 275 17.53 2.70 -42.43
C VAL A 275 17.13 2.75 -43.91
N LYS A 276 18.09 2.63 -44.83
CA LYS A 276 17.80 2.51 -46.28
C LYS A 276 16.91 1.33 -46.60
N ARG A 277 17.28 0.15 -46.11
CA ARG A 277 16.51 -1.08 -46.35
C ARG A 277 15.10 -0.97 -45.75
N PHE A 278 14.98 -0.42 -44.56
CA PHE A 278 13.70 -0.14 -43.90
C PHE A 278 12.84 0.81 -44.73
N ALA A 279 13.41 1.90 -45.26
CA ALA A 279 12.69 2.86 -46.11
C ALA A 279 12.28 2.29 -47.48
N GLN A 280 13.07 1.38 -48.04
CA GLN A 280 12.83 0.73 -49.33
C GLN A 280 11.74 -0.35 -49.25
N GLU A 281 11.81 -1.21 -48.24
CA GLU A 281 11.03 -2.45 -48.16
C GLU A 281 9.96 -2.44 -47.06
N GLY A 282 10.15 -1.66 -45.98
CA GLY A 282 9.34 -1.72 -44.76
C GLY A 282 7.84 -1.50 -44.98
N ARG A 283 7.46 -0.55 -45.86
CA ARG A 283 6.05 -0.26 -46.19
C ARG A 283 5.29 -1.49 -46.68
N LYS A 284 5.95 -2.42 -47.40
CA LYS A 284 5.31 -3.66 -47.91
C LYS A 284 4.90 -4.60 -46.78
N PHE A 285 5.59 -4.53 -45.65
CA PHE A 285 5.42 -5.42 -44.50
C PHE A 285 4.74 -4.71 -43.31
N GLY A 286 4.20 -3.50 -43.52
CA GLY A 286 3.51 -2.73 -42.48
C GLY A 286 4.43 -1.97 -41.52
N ALA A 287 5.74 -1.91 -41.80
CA ALA A 287 6.70 -1.10 -41.07
C ALA A 287 6.81 0.29 -41.71
N ASN A 288 6.00 1.23 -41.22
CA ASN A 288 5.96 2.61 -41.73
C ASN A 288 7.04 3.46 -41.06
N LEU A 289 7.58 4.44 -41.79
CA LEU A 289 8.72 5.24 -41.32
C LEU A 289 8.39 6.74 -41.31
N ILE A 290 8.61 7.40 -40.19
CA ILE A 290 8.58 8.85 -40.04
C ILE A 290 10.01 9.31 -39.78
N VAL A 291 10.56 10.08 -40.71
CA VAL A 291 11.94 10.58 -40.65
C VAL A 291 11.90 12.05 -40.29
N VAL A 292 12.59 12.43 -39.22
CA VAL A 292 12.61 13.81 -38.72
C VAL A 292 14.05 14.31 -38.74
N THR A 293 14.28 15.50 -39.30
CA THR A 293 15.62 16.10 -39.29
C THR A 293 15.56 17.62 -39.43
N GLN A 294 16.53 18.29 -38.83
CA GLN A 294 16.75 19.72 -39.04
C GLN A 294 17.52 20.04 -40.32
N ARG A 295 18.32 19.09 -40.81
CA ARG A 295 19.27 19.29 -41.90
C ARG A 295 19.04 18.22 -42.99
N PRO A 296 18.07 18.42 -43.89
CA PRO A 296 17.78 17.46 -44.96
C PRO A 296 18.99 17.24 -45.89
N GLN A 297 19.89 18.21 -46.01
CA GLN A 297 21.11 18.08 -46.84
C GLN A 297 22.13 17.06 -46.36
N LEU A 298 22.11 16.71 -45.07
CA LEU A 298 23.03 15.74 -44.48
C LEU A 298 22.51 14.30 -44.59
N LEU A 299 21.22 14.14 -44.89
CA LEU A 299 20.60 12.84 -45.04
C LEU A 299 20.96 12.20 -46.38
N ASP A 300 21.02 10.87 -46.39
CA ASP A 300 21.20 10.09 -47.59
C ASP A 300 20.12 10.35 -48.67
N THR A 301 20.56 10.38 -49.93
CA THR A 301 19.70 10.71 -51.08
C THR A 301 18.63 9.66 -51.37
N THR A 302 18.89 8.39 -51.08
CA THR A 302 17.92 7.30 -51.26
C THR A 302 16.83 7.38 -50.18
N VAL A 303 17.22 7.56 -48.92
CA VAL A 303 16.25 7.73 -47.82
C VAL A 303 15.35 8.94 -48.11
N ARG A 304 15.96 10.06 -48.52
CA ARG A 304 15.25 11.28 -48.93
C ARG A 304 14.30 11.07 -50.11
N GLY A 305 14.74 10.39 -51.17
CA GLY A 305 13.97 10.21 -52.41
C GLY A 305 12.83 9.19 -52.32
N LEU A 306 12.81 8.35 -51.28
CA LEU A 306 11.77 7.33 -51.10
C LEU A 306 10.60 7.81 -50.24
N VAL A 307 10.66 9.02 -49.69
CA VAL A 307 9.60 9.50 -48.81
C VAL A 307 8.40 9.97 -49.62
N GLY A 308 7.23 9.40 -49.30
CA GLY A 308 6.00 9.69 -50.03
C GLY A 308 5.34 11.01 -49.62
N THR A 309 5.56 11.49 -48.40
CA THR A 309 4.86 12.68 -47.85
C THR A 309 5.83 13.58 -47.12
N TRP A 310 5.76 14.88 -47.37
CA TRP A 310 6.61 15.88 -46.73
C TRP A 310 5.76 16.82 -45.87
N ILE A 311 6.21 17.04 -44.63
CA ILE A 311 5.70 18.05 -43.70
C ILE A 311 6.84 19.02 -43.42
N ILE A 312 6.74 20.21 -43.98
CA ILE A 312 7.81 21.18 -44.07
C ILE A 312 7.46 22.36 -43.18
N HIS A 313 8.17 22.48 -42.06
CA HIS A 313 8.16 23.68 -41.25
C HIS A 313 9.17 24.71 -41.80
N ARG A 314 9.16 25.89 -41.19
CA ARG A 314 10.07 26.99 -41.54
C ARG A 314 11.52 26.53 -41.66
N LEU A 315 12.14 26.82 -42.81
CA LEU A 315 13.56 26.66 -43.10
C LEU A 315 14.16 28.01 -43.50
N THR A 316 15.41 28.25 -43.14
CA THR A 316 16.11 29.51 -43.45
C THR A 316 17.40 29.30 -44.23
N ASP A 317 17.92 28.07 -44.27
CA ASP A 317 19.10 27.74 -45.06
C ASP A 317 18.70 27.49 -46.53
N PRO A 318 19.28 28.21 -47.51
CA PRO A 318 18.91 28.06 -48.91
C PRO A 318 19.17 26.66 -49.48
N ASN A 319 20.18 25.93 -49.00
CA ASN A 319 20.46 24.58 -49.48
C ASN A 319 19.41 23.60 -48.97
N ASP A 320 19.01 23.73 -47.71
CA ASP A 320 17.93 22.92 -47.14
C ASP A 320 16.58 23.22 -47.81
N VAL A 321 16.28 24.49 -48.11
CA VAL A 321 15.07 24.88 -48.86
C VAL A 321 15.10 24.28 -50.27
N LYS A 322 16.21 24.42 -50.99
CA LYS A 322 16.37 23.84 -52.33
C LYS A 322 16.10 22.33 -52.35
N ILE A 323 16.61 21.61 -51.35
CA ILE A 323 16.39 20.17 -51.22
C ILE A 323 14.91 19.83 -51.04
N VAL A 324 14.22 20.60 -50.20
CA VAL A 324 12.80 20.41 -49.95
C VAL A 324 11.97 20.73 -51.19
N LEU A 325 12.35 21.74 -51.98
CA LEU A 325 11.69 22.03 -53.25
C LEU A 325 11.85 20.86 -54.24
N GLU A 326 13.09 20.43 -54.47
CA GLU A 326 13.41 19.36 -55.42
C GLU A 326 12.82 18.00 -55.03
N SER A 327 12.96 17.60 -53.76
CA SER A 327 12.56 16.26 -53.29
C SER A 327 11.12 16.21 -52.77
N GLY A 328 10.56 17.34 -52.34
CA GLY A 328 9.18 17.47 -51.88
C GLY A 328 8.18 17.76 -52.99
N GLY A 329 8.63 17.89 -54.26
CA GLY A 329 7.77 18.15 -55.41
C GLY A 329 7.13 19.54 -55.39
N LEU A 330 7.87 20.55 -54.90
CA LEU A 330 7.42 21.94 -54.87
C LEU A 330 8.12 22.75 -55.96
N ASP A 331 7.39 23.68 -56.58
CA ASP A 331 7.99 24.65 -57.49
C ASP A 331 8.75 25.76 -56.74
N HIS A 332 9.57 26.53 -57.46
CA HIS A 332 10.35 27.63 -56.89
C HIS A 332 9.51 28.77 -56.28
N SER A 333 8.19 28.85 -56.56
CA SER A 333 7.34 29.88 -55.97
C SER A 333 7.15 29.69 -54.46
N TRP A 334 7.29 28.45 -53.96
CA TRP A 334 7.16 28.11 -52.54
C TRP A 334 8.38 28.46 -51.69
N GLU A 335 9.50 28.88 -52.29
CA GLU A 335 10.74 29.23 -51.58
C GLU A 335 10.50 30.31 -50.52
N ARG A 336 9.77 31.37 -50.91
CA ARG A 336 9.43 32.48 -50.02
C ARG A 336 8.48 32.04 -48.92
N ASP A 337 7.47 31.24 -49.25
CA ASP A 337 6.48 30.75 -48.29
C ASP A 337 7.13 29.89 -47.20
N ILE A 338 8.01 28.96 -47.58
CA ILE A 338 8.77 28.11 -46.64
C ILE A 338 9.59 28.97 -45.66
N ALA A 339 10.26 30.02 -46.14
CA ALA A 339 11.10 30.87 -45.31
C ALA A 339 10.32 31.76 -44.33
N TRP A 340 9.05 32.03 -44.64
CA TRP A 340 8.17 32.96 -43.91
C TRP A 340 7.08 32.28 -43.07
N LEU A 341 7.00 30.94 -43.07
CA LEU A 341 6.09 30.19 -42.19
C LEU A 341 6.24 30.62 -40.72
N ASP A 342 5.11 30.77 -40.03
CA ASP A 342 5.11 31.04 -38.59
C ASP A 342 5.40 29.77 -37.78
N LYS A 343 5.73 29.94 -36.49
CA LYS A 343 5.94 28.81 -35.59
C LYS A 343 4.64 28.00 -35.47
N GLY A 344 4.73 26.68 -35.66
CA GLY A 344 3.57 25.80 -35.65
C GLY A 344 2.79 25.76 -36.97
N GLU A 345 3.25 26.48 -38.00
CA GLU A 345 2.77 26.28 -39.37
C GLU A 345 3.66 25.30 -40.12
N ALA A 346 3.05 24.50 -41.00
CA ALA A 346 3.74 23.56 -41.87
C ALA A 346 3.07 23.49 -43.25
N ILE A 347 3.89 23.32 -44.29
CA ILE A 347 3.44 22.93 -45.62
C ILE A 347 3.40 21.40 -45.69
N ILE A 348 2.28 20.83 -46.14
CA ILE A 348 2.12 19.40 -46.40
C ILE A 348 2.04 19.17 -47.91
N THR A 349 2.86 18.27 -48.44
CA THR A 349 2.91 17.89 -49.86
C THR A 349 3.22 16.40 -50.03
N GLY A 350 3.04 15.85 -51.25
CA GLY A 350 3.30 14.45 -51.60
C GLY A 350 2.03 13.58 -51.66
N GLU A 351 2.15 12.27 -51.39
CA GLU A 351 1.08 11.25 -51.50
C GLU A 351 -0.20 11.57 -50.69
N LEU A 352 -0.12 12.41 -49.65
CA LEU A 352 -1.30 12.84 -48.90
C LEU A 352 -2.09 13.95 -49.59
N VAL A 353 -1.40 14.78 -50.37
CA VAL A 353 -1.98 15.96 -51.03
C VAL A 353 -1.35 16.05 -52.42
N GLU A 354 -1.78 15.13 -53.30
CA GLU A 354 -1.11 14.80 -54.56
C GLU A 354 -1.12 15.95 -55.58
N ARG A 355 -1.98 16.96 -55.40
CA ARG A 355 -2.24 18.00 -56.41
C ARG A 355 -1.72 19.38 -56.04
N LEU A 356 -1.86 19.80 -54.78
CA LEU A 356 -1.43 21.12 -54.34
C LEU A 356 -0.92 21.07 -52.89
N PRO A 357 0.27 21.61 -52.60
CA PRO A 357 0.75 21.77 -51.23
C PRO A 357 -0.21 22.62 -50.40
N VAL A 358 -0.47 22.21 -49.16
CA VAL A 358 -1.37 22.92 -48.25
C VAL A 358 -0.62 23.42 -47.03
N ILE A 359 -0.94 24.64 -46.58
CA ILE A 359 -0.40 25.17 -45.34
C ILE A 359 -1.37 24.87 -44.20
N VAL A 360 -0.89 24.16 -43.19
CA VAL A 360 -1.65 23.85 -41.97
C VAL A 360 -1.04 24.57 -40.78
N LYS A 361 -1.90 25.10 -39.92
CA LYS A 361 -1.55 25.48 -38.56
C LYS A 361 -1.76 24.26 -37.67
N VAL A 362 -0.68 23.69 -37.17
CA VAL A 362 -0.68 22.48 -36.35
C VAL A 362 -1.47 22.75 -35.06
N ARG A 363 -2.36 21.82 -34.70
CA ARG A 363 -3.19 21.93 -33.48
C ARG A 363 -2.32 21.98 -32.23
N HIS A 364 -2.89 22.42 -31.11
CA HIS A 364 -2.20 22.26 -29.83
C HIS A 364 -2.04 20.78 -29.46
N ARG A 365 -0.91 20.45 -28.82
CA ARG A 365 -0.66 19.13 -28.20
C ARG A 365 -1.57 18.92 -27.00
N GLU A 366 -2.01 17.69 -26.81
CA GLU A 366 -2.73 17.26 -25.61
C GLU A 366 -1.78 17.06 -24.42
N THR A 367 -0.52 16.80 -24.74
CA THR A 367 0.58 16.54 -23.80
C THR A 367 1.57 17.71 -23.75
N LYS A 368 2.41 17.72 -22.72
CA LYS A 368 3.47 18.72 -22.58
C LYS A 368 4.52 18.55 -23.69
N HIS A 369 5.24 19.63 -24.03
CA HIS A 369 6.34 19.60 -25.00
C HIS A 369 7.69 19.86 -24.34
N GLY A 370 8.69 19.01 -24.63
CA GLY A 370 10.12 19.38 -24.57
C GLY A 370 10.69 19.72 -23.20
N ALA A 371 10.32 19.00 -22.13
CA ALA A 371 10.96 19.21 -20.83
C ALA A 371 12.01 18.09 -20.57
N PRO A 372 13.32 18.37 -20.70
CA PRO A 372 14.36 17.42 -20.30
C PRO A 372 14.47 17.36 -18.77
N GLY A 373 14.57 16.15 -18.20
CA GLY A 373 15.06 15.93 -16.83
C GLY A 373 14.03 16.06 -15.71
N PHE A 374 12.73 15.99 -15.99
CA PHE A 374 11.71 15.80 -14.94
C PHE A 374 11.25 14.34 -14.92
N ASN A 375 10.88 13.81 -13.75
CA ASN A 375 10.26 12.49 -13.66
C ASN A 375 8.77 12.63 -13.99
N PRO A 376 8.25 12.00 -15.07
CA PRO A 376 6.83 12.10 -15.40
C PRO A 376 5.89 11.65 -14.29
N LEU A 377 6.35 10.74 -13.42
CA LEU A 377 5.58 10.24 -12.28
C LEU A 377 5.31 11.31 -11.21
N ASP A 378 6.06 12.42 -11.20
CA ASP A 378 5.86 13.53 -10.26
C ASP A 378 4.60 14.37 -10.59
N PHE A 379 4.08 14.25 -11.81
CA PHE A 379 2.97 15.06 -12.34
C PHE A 379 1.68 14.26 -12.55
N VAL A 380 1.62 13.04 -12.00
CA VAL A 380 0.57 12.05 -12.30
C VAL A 380 -0.27 11.75 -11.06
N LYS A 381 -1.61 11.69 -11.23
CA LYS A 381 -2.55 11.27 -10.18
C LYS A 381 -2.28 9.81 -9.75
N ALA A 382 -2.37 9.52 -8.46
CA ALA A 382 -1.99 8.23 -7.87
C ALA A 382 -2.56 6.99 -8.61
N GLU A 383 -3.82 7.03 -9.05
CA GLU A 383 -4.51 5.94 -9.74
C GLU A 383 -3.91 5.56 -11.12
N VAL A 384 -3.36 6.53 -11.86
CA VAL A 384 -2.75 6.28 -13.19
C VAL A 384 -1.32 5.76 -13.01
N ARG A 385 -0.62 6.26 -11.98
CA ARG A 385 0.72 5.78 -11.60
C ARG A 385 0.70 4.29 -11.22
N GLU A 386 -0.35 3.86 -10.55
CA GLU A 386 -0.56 2.47 -10.11
C GLU A 386 -0.62 1.48 -11.29
N LYS A 387 -1.47 1.77 -12.30
CA LYS A 387 -1.59 0.95 -13.52
C LYS A 387 -0.30 0.93 -14.36
N THR A 388 0.39 2.07 -14.46
CA THR A 388 1.66 2.17 -15.20
C THR A 388 2.76 1.36 -14.51
N LEU A 389 2.90 1.46 -13.19
CA LEU A 389 3.89 0.69 -12.43
C LEU A 389 3.66 -0.82 -12.56
N GLN A 390 2.41 -1.27 -12.55
CA GLN A 390 2.07 -2.68 -12.76
C GLN A 390 2.48 -3.18 -14.15
N ARG A 391 2.23 -2.40 -15.22
CA ARG A 391 2.64 -2.75 -16.59
C ARG A 391 4.16 -2.76 -16.76
N ILE A 392 4.86 -1.79 -16.18
CA ILE A 392 6.33 -1.72 -16.19
C ILE A 392 6.90 -2.92 -15.44
N PHE A 393 6.32 -3.27 -14.29
CA PHE A 393 6.71 -4.43 -13.50
C PHE A 393 6.55 -5.73 -14.29
N GLU A 394 5.39 -5.99 -14.90
CA GLU A 394 5.15 -7.17 -15.72
C GLU A 394 6.13 -7.25 -16.91
N THR A 395 6.38 -6.12 -17.57
CA THR A 395 7.34 -6.04 -18.69
C THR A 395 8.77 -6.30 -18.21
N ARG A 396 9.17 -5.73 -17.07
CA ARG A 396 10.50 -5.91 -16.47
C ARG A 396 10.72 -7.36 -16.06
N SER A 397 9.77 -7.98 -15.39
CA SER A 397 9.84 -9.39 -14.98
C SER A 397 9.93 -10.29 -16.22
N ARG A 398 9.13 -10.03 -17.27
CA ARG A 398 9.21 -10.76 -18.55
C ARG A 398 10.57 -10.61 -19.26
N LEU A 399 11.16 -9.42 -19.27
CA LEU A 399 12.45 -9.18 -19.92
C LEU A 399 13.62 -9.74 -19.12
N ARG A 400 13.55 -9.70 -17.79
CA ARG A 400 14.51 -10.36 -16.90
C ARG A 400 14.56 -11.88 -17.09
N ILE A 401 13.43 -12.48 -17.46
CA ILE A 401 13.29 -13.89 -17.83
C ILE A 401 13.94 -14.22 -19.18
N LYS A 402 13.82 -13.32 -20.18
CA LYS A 402 14.42 -13.49 -21.52
C LYS A 402 15.95 -13.26 -21.52
N GLY A 403 16.49 -12.50 -20.56
CA GLY A 403 17.90 -12.07 -20.55
C GLY A 403 18.89 -13.08 -19.97
N ALA A 404 18.41 -14.17 -19.35
CA ALA A 404 19.26 -15.29 -18.98
C ALA A 404 19.41 -16.19 -20.21
N GLU A 405 20.53 -16.10 -20.94
CA GLU A 405 20.89 -17.13 -21.91
C GLU A 405 20.93 -18.49 -21.19
N LEU A 406 20.08 -19.41 -21.61
CA LEU A 406 19.97 -20.75 -21.02
C LEU A 406 20.81 -21.71 -21.86
N SER A 407 21.73 -22.42 -21.21
CA SER A 407 22.58 -23.45 -21.82
C SER A 407 22.06 -24.84 -21.45
N GLU A 408 22.18 -25.81 -22.36
CA GLU A 408 21.97 -27.23 -22.03
C GLU A 408 23.21 -27.85 -21.37
N GLU A 409 24.38 -27.25 -21.58
CA GLU A 409 25.64 -27.67 -20.98
C GLU A 409 25.90 -26.96 -19.64
N GLN A 410 26.38 -27.73 -18.66
CA GLN A 410 26.79 -27.21 -17.36
C GLN A 410 28.04 -26.33 -17.55
N PRO A 411 28.05 -25.09 -17.02
CA PRO A 411 29.17 -24.19 -17.24
C PRO A 411 30.42 -24.63 -16.49
N ILE A 412 31.57 -24.40 -17.12
CA ILE A 412 32.90 -24.69 -16.60
C ILE A 412 33.32 -23.56 -15.65
N LEU A 413 33.68 -23.91 -14.42
CA LEU A 413 34.16 -22.98 -13.40
C LEU A 413 35.67 -23.09 -13.22
N ALA A 414 36.28 -22.06 -12.64
CA ALA A 414 37.69 -22.02 -12.31
C ALA A 414 38.10 -23.24 -11.45
N PRO A 415 39.29 -23.82 -11.68
CA PRO A 415 39.82 -24.91 -10.86
C PRO A 415 39.85 -24.52 -9.38
N GLY A 416 39.24 -25.34 -8.52
CA GLY A 416 39.21 -25.10 -7.07
C GLY A 416 38.01 -24.32 -6.54
N LEU A 417 37.11 -23.80 -7.40
CA LEU A 417 35.81 -23.26 -6.97
C LEU A 417 34.77 -24.39 -6.92
N PRO A 418 34.32 -24.83 -5.72
CA PRO A 418 33.34 -25.89 -5.62
C PRO A 418 32.00 -25.47 -6.19
N GLN A 419 31.27 -26.43 -6.76
CA GLN A 419 29.87 -26.24 -7.13
C GLN A 419 29.00 -27.40 -6.65
N CYS A 420 27.77 -27.10 -6.29
CA CYS A 420 26.80 -28.09 -5.87
C CYS A 420 25.38 -27.73 -6.33
N PHE A 421 24.51 -28.74 -6.35
CA PHE A 421 23.12 -28.66 -6.77
C PHE A 421 22.22 -28.92 -5.57
N LEU A 422 21.22 -28.07 -5.38
CA LEU A 422 20.23 -28.29 -4.33
C LEU A 422 19.20 -29.33 -4.77
N SER A 423 18.79 -30.20 -3.85
CA SER A 423 17.82 -31.27 -4.12
C SER A 423 16.39 -30.73 -4.28
N ILE A 424 15.63 -31.28 -5.23
CA ILE A 424 14.25 -30.86 -5.48
C ILE A 424 13.32 -31.49 -4.42
N LYS A 425 12.76 -30.66 -3.54
CA LYS A 425 11.73 -31.01 -2.56
C LYS A 425 10.31 -30.79 -3.09
N PHE A 426 10.09 -29.73 -3.86
CA PHE A 426 8.78 -29.34 -4.40
C PHE A 426 8.76 -29.48 -5.92
N LYS A 427 7.84 -30.30 -6.41
CA LYS A 427 7.61 -30.54 -7.84
C LYS A 427 6.32 -29.88 -8.31
N GLU A 428 6.02 -30.00 -9.59
CA GLU A 428 4.78 -29.53 -10.20
C GLU A 428 3.53 -30.00 -9.44
N GLU A 429 3.48 -31.28 -9.04
CA GLU A 429 2.32 -31.84 -8.32
C GLU A 429 2.05 -31.13 -6.99
N ASP A 430 3.09 -30.68 -6.30
CA ASP A 430 2.95 -29.98 -5.01
C ASP A 430 2.41 -28.57 -5.21
N ILE A 431 2.86 -27.87 -6.25
CA ILE A 431 2.35 -26.54 -6.59
C ILE A 431 0.91 -26.62 -7.09
N GLN A 432 0.58 -27.63 -7.89
CA GLN A 432 -0.80 -27.86 -8.33
C GLN A 432 -1.74 -28.03 -7.11
N ARG A 433 -1.33 -28.83 -6.09
CA ARG A 433 -2.11 -28.96 -4.85
C ARG A 433 -2.27 -27.65 -4.08
N LEU A 434 -1.25 -26.78 -4.08
CA LEU A 434 -1.36 -25.45 -3.46
C LEU A 434 -2.35 -24.55 -4.20
N ILE A 435 -2.31 -24.58 -5.54
CA ILE A 435 -3.25 -23.85 -6.40
C ILE A 435 -4.68 -24.34 -6.17
N ASP A 436 -4.90 -25.66 -6.17
CA ASP A 436 -6.23 -26.25 -5.97
C ASP A 436 -6.82 -25.85 -4.59
N ARG A 437 -5.99 -25.77 -3.55
CA ARG A 437 -6.41 -25.29 -2.22
C ARG A 437 -6.70 -23.79 -2.18
N ALA A 438 -5.94 -22.98 -2.91
CA ALA A 438 -6.16 -21.53 -2.99
C ALA A 438 -7.38 -21.18 -3.88
N LEU A 439 -7.72 -22.05 -4.83
CA LEU A 439 -8.75 -21.84 -5.84
C LEU A 439 -9.76 -23.01 -5.90
N PRO A 440 -10.43 -23.37 -4.79
CA PRO A 440 -11.30 -24.56 -4.72
C PRO A 440 -12.49 -24.55 -5.69
N LEU A 441 -12.91 -23.38 -6.19
CA LEU A 441 -14.06 -23.23 -7.10
C LEU A 441 -13.64 -22.84 -8.53
N ALA A 442 -12.35 -22.82 -8.85
CA ALA A 442 -11.84 -22.57 -10.20
C ALA A 442 -11.17 -23.82 -10.77
N LYS A 443 -11.20 -23.98 -12.09
CA LYS A 443 -10.39 -25.00 -12.77
C LYS A 443 -9.05 -24.39 -13.10
N ALA A 444 -7.98 -24.88 -12.48
CA ALA A 444 -6.63 -24.39 -12.73
C ALA A 444 -5.69 -25.56 -13.04
N TRP A 445 -4.82 -25.41 -14.04
CA TRP A 445 -3.80 -26.42 -14.35
C TRP A 445 -2.50 -25.78 -14.84
N ILE A 446 -1.40 -26.42 -14.47
CA ILE A 446 -0.06 -26.04 -14.90
C ILE A 446 0.25 -26.73 -16.25
N SER A 447 0.98 -26.03 -17.12
CA SER A 447 1.45 -26.51 -18.41
C SER A 447 2.83 -25.93 -18.73
N ASN A 448 3.55 -26.50 -19.71
CA ASN A 448 4.85 -26.00 -20.18
C ASN A 448 5.89 -25.85 -19.05
N VAL A 449 5.98 -26.84 -18.17
CA VAL A 449 6.95 -26.82 -17.06
C VAL A 449 8.36 -27.02 -17.59
N GLN A 450 9.25 -26.10 -17.24
CA GLN A 450 10.67 -26.11 -17.58
C GLN A 450 11.50 -25.99 -16.31
N LEU A 451 12.46 -26.90 -16.14
CA LEU A 451 13.41 -26.85 -15.02
C LEU A 451 14.67 -26.11 -15.45
N GLU A 452 15.02 -25.09 -14.67
CA GLU A 452 16.20 -24.25 -14.85
C GLU A 452 17.04 -24.24 -13.58
N TYR A 453 18.35 -24.30 -13.71
CA TYR A 453 19.29 -24.16 -12.61
C TYR A 453 19.84 -22.74 -12.58
N THR A 454 19.48 -22.01 -11.54
CA THR A 454 19.93 -20.62 -11.31
C THR A 454 21.18 -20.61 -10.45
N PRO A 455 22.29 -19.99 -10.90
CA PRO A 455 23.54 -19.96 -10.14
C PRO A 455 23.50 -18.89 -9.05
N LEU A 456 23.84 -19.31 -7.83
CA LEU A 456 24.03 -18.45 -6.66
C LEU A 456 25.43 -18.68 -6.09
N LEU A 457 26.04 -17.66 -5.53
CA LEU A 457 27.27 -17.79 -4.76
C LEU A 457 26.92 -17.90 -3.28
N GLN A 458 27.19 -19.06 -2.68
CA GLN A 458 27.10 -19.23 -1.23
C GLN A 458 28.42 -18.82 -0.58
N TYR A 459 28.32 -18.02 0.47
CA TYR A 459 29.48 -17.61 1.24
C TYR A 459 29.24 -17.66 2.74
N MET A 460 30.32 -17.92 3.48
CA MET A 460 30.42 -17.71 4.91
C MET A 460 31.77 -17.07 5.20
N VAL A 461 31.75 -15.94 5.90
CA VAL A 461 32.94 -15.21 6.35
C VAL A 461 32.95 -15.21 7.88
N GLU A 462 34.07 -15.57 8.47
CA GLU A 462 34.29 -15.47 9.91
C GLU A 462 35.30 -14.36 10.21
N ALA A 463 34.95 -13.51 11.18
CA ALA A 463 35.87 -12.54 11.77
C ALA A 463 36.35 -13.04 13.12
N LYS A 464 37.66 -13.06 13.32
CA LYS A 464 38.31 -13.28 14.62
C LYS A 464 39.21 -12.09 14.89
N VAL A 465 38.69 -11.10 15.61
CA VAL A 465 39.39 -9.85 15.90
C VAL A 465 40.01 -9.95 17.29
N GLN A 466 41.32 -9.73 17.37
CA GLN A 466 42.05 -9.65 18.62
C GLN A 466 43.09 -8.53 18.52
N ARG A 467 42.80 -7.40 19.19
CA ARG A 467 43.66 -6.20 19.15
C ARG A 467 44.02 -5.77 20.57
N GLN A 468 45.20 -5.18 20.73
CA GLN A 468 45.69 -4.74 22.04
C GLN A 468 45.43 -3.25 22.34
N ASN A 469 45.16 -2.43 21.32
CA ASN A 469 44.96 -1.00 21.50
C ASN A 469 43.77 -0.49 20.67
N PRO A 470 42.59 -0.29 21.28
CA PRO A 470 42.19 -0.74 22.62
C PRO A 470 42.10 -2.29 22.70
N PRO A 471 42.18 -2.89 23.90
CA PRO A 471 42.11 -4.32 24.09
C PRO A 471 40.70 -4.84 23.77
N VAL A 472 40.53 -5.46 22.61
CA VAL A 472 39.23 -6.01 22.17
C VAL A 472 39.39 -7.40 21.59
N GLU A 473 38.46 -8.28 21.95
CA GLU A 473 38.31 -9.60 21.38
C GLU A 473 36.84 -9.84 21.04
N PHE A 474 36.54 -10.15 19.79
CA PHE A 474 35.23 -10.64 19.40
C PHE A 474 35.29 -11.56 18.19
N LYS A 475 34.25 -12.39 18.07
CA LYS A 475 34.01 -13.25 16.90
C LYS A 475 32.68 -12.86 16.29
N ASP A 476 32.65 -12.77 14.96
CA ASP A 476 31.41 -12.51 14.21
C ASP A 476 31.40 -13.37 12.94
N SER A 477 30.22 -13.59 12.37
CA SER A 477 30.07 -14.39 11.15
C SER A 477 29.02 -13.79 10.22
N LEU A 478 29.33 -13.81 8.92
CA LEU A 478 28.44 -13.31 7.87
C LEU A 478 28.24 -14.45 6.87
N ARG A 479 27.02 -14.96 6.83
CA ARG A 479 26.60 -16.01 5.89
C ARG A 479 25.53 -15.47 4.96
N GLY A 480 25.54 -15.91 3.71
CA GLY A 480 24.54 -15.47 2.74
C GLY A 480 24.69 -16.10 1.37
N PHE A 481 23.79 -15.68 0.50
CA PHE A 481 23.79 -16.00 -0.93
C PHE A 481 23.86 -14.71 -1.73
N ALA A 482 24.63 -14.69 -2.80
CA ALA A 482 24.65 -13.62 -3.78
C ALA A 482 24.20 -14.17 -5.14
N SER A 483 23.46 -13.37 -5.92
CA SER A 483 23.10 -13.77 -7.28
C SER A 483 24.34 -13.72 -8.18
N LEU A 484 24.53 -14.75 -9.01
CA LEU A 484 25.52 -14.73 -10.09
C LEU A 484 24.92 -14.26 -11.43
N LEU A 485 23.65 -13.82 -11.40
CA LEU A 485 22.92 -13.23 -12.52
C LEU A 485 22.76 -11.72 -12.25
N THR A 486 23.61 -10.92 -12.86
CA THR A 486 23.70 -9.47 -12.64
C THR A 486 23.79 -8.73 -13.96
N ASP A 487 23.02 -7.65 -14.09
CA ASP A 487 23.00 -6.81 -15.30
C ASP A 487 24.32 -6.05 -15.51
N SER A 488 25.11 -5.83 -14.45
CA SER A 488 26.37 -5.06 -14.45
C SER A 488 27.64 -5.90 -14.62
N GLY A 489 27.51 -7.24 -14.68
CA GLY A 489 28.65 -8.17 -14.63
C GLY A 489 29.42 -8.16 -13.31
N LYS A 490 28.91 -7.48 -12.26
CA LYS A 490 29.52 -7.40 -10.92
C LYS A 490 28.53 -7.83 -9.85
N ILE A 491 29.02 -8.54 -8.83
CA ILE A 491 28.19 -8.93 -7.68
C ILE A 491 27.76 -7.71 -6.87
N ASP A 492 26.45 -7.57 -6.69
CA ASP A 492 25.88 -6.69 -5.68
C ASP A 492 25.70 -7.46 -4.35
N TRP A 493 26.67 -7.28 -3.45
CA TRP A 493 26.67 -7.91 -2.13
C TRP A 493 25.55 -7.40 -1.20
N LYS A 494 25.01 -6.20 -1.46
CA LYS A 494 23.99 -5.57 -0.60
C LYS A 494 22.58 -6.03 -0.93
N ARG A 495 22.34 -6.50 -2.16
CA ARG A 495 21.02 -6.91 -2.63
C ARG A 495 20.59 -8.21 -1.95
N SER A 496 19.57 -8.11 -1.10
CA SER A 496 18.91 -9.29 -0.54
C SER A 496 18.20 -10.07 -1.65
N LEU A 497 18.44 -11.37 -1.75
CA LEU A 497 17.68 -12.30 -2.58
C LEU A 497 16.29 -12.56 -1.97
N LYS A 498 15.44 -11.52 -1.92
CA LYS A 498 14.06 -11.64 -1.43
C LYS A 498 13.35 -12.74 -2.23
N GLY A 499 12.74 -13.70 -1.54
CA GLY A 499 11.91 -14.75 -2.14
C GLY A 499 12.64 -15.98 -2.70
N CYS A 500 13.97 -15.97 -2.88
CA CYS A 500 14.69 -17.13 -3.44
C CYS A 500 15.04 -18.16 -2.37
N LEU A 501 15.99 -17.85 -1.48
CA LEU A 501 16.53 -18.79 -0.50
C LEU A 501 17.01 -18.00 0.73
N ASP A 502 16.58 -18.40 1.92
CA ASP A 502 17.20 -17.97 3.18
C ASP A 502 18.18 -19.03 3.68
N THR A 503 19.09 -18.64 4.57
CA THR A 503 20.11 -19.55 5.11
C THR A 503 19.51 -20.64 5.99
N SER A 504 18.38 -20.37 6.65
CA SER A 504 17.67 -21.33 7.51
C SER A 504 17.02 -22.48 6.74
N GLY A 505 16.51 -22.23 5.53
CA GLY A 505 15.76 -23.20 4.73
C GLY A 505 16.60 -24.30 4.07
N ILE A 506 17.93 -24.23 4.19
CA ILE A 506 18.89 -25.13 3.54
C ILE A 506 19.73 -25.91 4.56
N GLU A 507 19.63 -25.62 5.87
CA GLU A 507 20.46 -26.29 6.90
C GLU A 507 20.28 -27.82 6.90
N ASP A 508 19.07 -28.31 6.57
CA ASP A 508 18.76 -29.75 6.46
C ASP A 508 18.93 -30.33 5.04
N ILE A 509 19.39 -29.54 4.06
CA ILE A 509 19.48 -29.94 2.66
C ILE A 509 20.91 -30.31 2.33
N ILE A 510 21.11 -31.57 1.96
CA ILE A 510 22.42 -32.09 1.53
C ILE A 510 22.65 -31.70 0.06
N PRO A 511 23.62 -30.83 -0.26
CA PRO A 511 23.93 -30.46 -1.63
C PRO A 511 24.54 -31.63 -2.41
N GLN A 512 24.21 -31.75 -3.69
CA GLN A 512 24.66 -32.83 -4.57
C GLN A 512 25.72 -32.33 -5.55
N THR A 513 26.59 -33.22 -6.03
CA THR A 513 27.65 -32.87 -7.00
C THR A 513 27.16 -32.88 -8.45
N LYS A 514 25.97 -33.43 -8.71
CA LYS A 514 25.33 -33.50 -10.03
C LYS A 514 23.90 -32.95 -9.96
N PRO A 515 23.36 -32.43 -11.09
CA PRO A 515 21.99 -31.95 -11.13
C PRO A 515 20.99 -33.08 -10.81
N PRO A 516 20.01 -32.85 -9.91
CA PRO A 516 19.04 -33.88 -9.50
C PRO A 516 18.08 -34.31 -10.60
N ALA A 517 17.91 -33.50 -11.66
CA ALA A 517 17.08 -33.79 -12.83
C ALA A 517 17.62 -33.06 -14.07
N ALA A 518 17.27 -33.53 -15.26
CA ALA A 518 17.62 -32.84 -16.51
C ALA A 518 16.93 -31.47 -16.57
N GLY A 519 17.70 -30.43 -16.90
CA GLY A 519 17.24 -29.05 -16.95
C GLY A 519 18.29 -28.16 -17.61
N ARG A 520 17.94 -26.90 -17.84
CA ARG A 520 18.83 -25.91 -18.46
C ARG A 520 19.57 -25.12 -17.38
N PHE A 521 20.74 -24.59 -17.71
CA PHE A 521 21.56 -23.79 -16.79
C PHE A 521 21.50 -22.33 -17.20
N ALA A 522 21.17 -21.44 -16.27
CA ALA A 522 21.29 -20.02 -16.51
C ALA A 522 22.78 -19.64 -16.63
N ARG A 523 23.15 -18.95 -17.70
CA ARG A 523 24.53 -18.50 -17.92
C ARG A 523 24.97 -17.57 -16.80
N ILE A 524 26.09 -17.90 -16.18
CA ILE A 524 26.74 -17.05 -15.18
C ILE A 524 27.20 -15.77 -15.88
N THR A 525 26.70 -14.62 -15.41
CA THR A 525 27.03 -13.30 -15.99
C THR A 525 28.35 -12.73 -15.48
N ILE A 526 28.83 -13.24 -14.34
CA ILE A 526 30.10 -12.83 -13.72
C ILE A 526 31.21 -13.77 -14.19
N PRO A 527 32.37 -13.24 -14.58
CA PRO A 527 33.51 -14.06 -14.96
C PRO A 527 33.99 -14.89 -13.75
N LEU A 528 33.91 -16.23 -13.88
CA LEU A 528 34.32 -17.22 -12.87
C LEU A 528 35.07 -18.39 -13.51
N SER A 529 35.67 -18.16 -14.68
CA SER A 529 36.36 -19.18 -15.47
C SER A 529 37.83 -19.32 -15.08
N GLN A 530 38.43 -18.24 -14.56
CA GLN A 530 39.83 -18.17 -14.17
C GLN A 530 40.00 -17.97 -12.66
N GLN A 531 41.11 -18.45 -12.11
CA GLN A 531 41.39 -18.35 -10.67
C GLN A 531 41.58 -16.90 -10.18
N SER A 532 42.16 -16.03 -11.00
CA SER A 532 42.30 -14.59 -10.73
C SER A 532 40.95 -13.90 -10.51
N GLU A 533 39.94 -14.27 -11.29
CA GLU A 533 38.57 -13.72 -11.20
C GLU A 533 37.91 -14.11 -9.87
N VAL A 534 38.12 -15.35 -9.43
CA VAL A 534 37.64 -15.86 -8.13
C VAL A 534 38.32 -15.12 -6.97
N GLU A 535 39.63 -14.89 -7.07
CA GLU A 535 40.39 -14.16 -6.05
C GLU A 535 39.90 -12.71 -5.89
N ASP A 536 39.61 -12.03 -7.01
CA ASP A 536 39.08 -10.67 -6.99
C ASP A 536 37.67 -10.62 -6.39
N LEU A 537 36.84 -11.64 -6.65
CA LEU A 537 35.54 -11.82 -6.01
C LEU A 537 35.66 -12.00 -4.49
N MET A 538 36.61 -12.83 -4.04
CA MET A 538 36.89 -13.06 -2.62
C MET A 538 37.39 -11.79 -1.93
N LYS A 539 38.24 -10.98 -2.59
CA LYS A 539 38.66 -9.66 -2.07
C LYS A 539 37.45 -8.74 -1.89
N GLY A 540 36.56 -8.69 -2.89
CA GLY A 540 35.30 -7.94 -2.82
C GLY A 540 34.41 -8.38 -1.66
N LEU A 541 34.26 -9.69 -1.46
CA LEU A 541 33.50 -10.26 -0.34
C LEU A 541 34.13 -9.90 1.02
N LYS A 542 35.46 -9.98 1.17
CA LYS A 542 36.13 -9.58 2.43
C LYS A 542 35.92 -8.10 2.73
N ALA A 543 36.01 -7.23 1.72
CA ALA A 543 35.74 -5.81 1.88
C ALA A 543 34.28 -5.55 2.32
N TYR A 544 33.32 -6.25 1.72
CA TYR A 544 31.91 -6.20 2.12
C TYR A 544 31.69 -6.70 3.55
N ALA A 545 32.28 -7.84 3.91
CA ALA A 545 32.17 -8.43 5.23
C ALA A 545 32.76 -7.54 6.32
N ALA A 546 33.92 -6.92 6.07
CA ALA A 546 34.54 -5.97 6.99
C ALA A 546 33.57 -4.81 7.32
N LEU A 547 32.93 -4.23 6.30
CA LEU A 547 31.93 -3.17 6.49
C LEU A 547 30.71 -3.64 7.30
N LYS A 548 30.21 -4.86 7.03
CA LYS A 548 29.01 -5.40 7.72
C LYS A 548 29.28 -5.83 9.16
N MET A 549 30.49 -6.29 9.46
CA MET A 549 30.93 -6.74 10.79
C MET A 549 31.57 -5.61 11.61
N THR A 550 31.44 -4.36 11.17
CA THR A 550 31.94 -3.21 11.89
C THR A 550 31.17 -3.04 13.21
N LYS A 551 31.90 -2.88 14.31
CA LYS A 551 31.33 -2.68 15.65
C LYS A 551 31.78 -1.35 16.22
N VAL A 552 30.94 -0.76 17.07
CA VAL A 552 31.35 0.38 17.90
C VAL A 552 32.03 -0.17 19.15
N VAL A 553 33.18 0.40 19.49
CA VAL A 553 33.94 0.06 20.69
C VAL A 553 34.02 1.28 21.58
N HIS A 554 33.65 1.11 22.84
CA HIS A 554 33.84 2.10 23.88
C HIS A 554 35.02 1.69 24.75
N HIS A 555 35.94 2.62 24.99
CA HIS A 555 37.14 2.38 25.76
C HIS A 555 37.34 3.46 26.83
N HIS A 556 37.64 3.03 28.04
CA HIS A 556 37.96 3.91 29.15
C HIS A 556 39.47 3.86 29.44
N SER A 557 40.19 4.86 28.93
CA SER A 557 41.66 4.95 28.98
C SER A 557 42.26 4.73 30.37
N SER A 558 41.70 5.33 31.42
CA SER A 558 42.23 5.20 32.79
C SER A 558 41.93 3.86 33.47
N LEU A 559 40.95 3.10 32.96
CA LEU A 559 40.55 1.80 33.52
C LEU A 559 41.08 0.63 32.69
N GLY A 560 41.61 0.89 31.49
CA GLY A 560 42.05 -0.16 30.54
C GLY A 560 40.93 -1.09 30.09
N LYS A 561 39.66 -0.69 30.28
CA LYS A 561 38.49 -1.49 29.95
C LYS A 561 37.94 -1.05 28.59
N ALA A 562 37.59 -2.00 27.75
CA ALA A 562 36.85 -1.77 26.51
C ALA A 562 35.67 -2.73 26.41
N ALA A 563 34.62 -2.30 25.71
CA ALA A 563 33.48 -3.14 25.40
C ALA A 563 33.05 -2.92 23.95
N VAL A 564 32.54 -3.99 23.33
CA VAL A 564 32.19 -4.05 21.91
C VAL A 564 30.69 -4.17 21.77
N GLY A 565 30.07 -3.29 20.97
CA GLY A 565 28.67 -3.43 20.56
C GLY A 565 27.62 -3.16 21.63
N ILE A 566 27.97 -2.48 22.72
CA ILE A 566 27.03 -2.01 23.75
C ILE A 566 26.86 -0.49 23.66
N ASP A 567 25.77 0.03 24.22
CA ASP A 567 25.54 1.47 24.30
C ASP A 567 26.55 2.16 25.26
N VAL A 568 26.80 3.46 25.03
CA VAL A 568 27.72 4.26 25.85
C VAL A 568 27.27 4.31 27.31
N GLU A 569 25.97 4.39 27.58
CA GLU A 569 25.45 4.44 28.95
C GLU A 569 25.58 3.10 29.67
N ASP A 570 25.34 1.99 28.96
CA ASP A 570 25.55 0.64 29.50
C ASP A 570 27.04 0.42 29.82
N PHE A 571 27.93 0.88 28.94
CA PHE A 571 29.38 0.83 29.18
C PHE A 571 29.81 1.70 30.38
N ARG A 572 29.22 2.89 30.52
CA ARG A 572 29.48 3.79 31.66
C ARG A 572 29.03 3.14 32.98
N LEU A 573 27.87 2.49 32.99
CA LEU A 573 27.38 1.76 34.16
C LEU A 573 28.31 0.60 34.53
N GLU A 574 28.80 -0.14 33.54
CA GLU A 574 29.79 -1.20 33.75
C GLU A 574 31.12 -0.67 34.32
N CYS A 575 31.58 0.48 33.87
CA CYS A 575 32.77 1.14 34.42
C CYS A 575 32.53 1.58 35.87
N SER A 576 31.36 2.17 36.17
CA SER A 576 30.98 2.58 37.52
C SER A 576 30.98 1.40 38.48
N ARG A 577 30.35 0.27 38.12
CA ARG A 577 30.32 -0.94 38.96
C ARG A 577 31.72 -1.46 39.27
N MET A 578 32.64 -1.42 38.30
CA MET A 578 34.02 -1.85 38.50
C MET A 578 34.76 -0.92 39.46
N VAL A 579 34.59 0.40 39.31
CA VAL A 579 35.16 1.40 40.22
C VAL A 579 34.60 1.26 41.62
N ASP A 580 33.30 1.06 41.78
CA ASP A 580 32.66 0.84 43.07
C ASP A 580 33.20 -0.42 43.76
N GLY A 581 33.39 -1.51 43.02
CA GLY A 581 34.00 -2.73 43.54
C GLY A 581 35.43 -2.53 44.03
N LEU A 582 36.27 -1.82 43.26
CA LEU A 582 37.63 -1.47 43.67
C LEU A 582 37.64 -0.54 44.89
N LEU A 583 36.74 0.45 44.91
CA LEU A 583 36.58 1.39 46.00
C LEU A 583 36.21 0.66 47.30
N GLN A 584 35.24 -0.25 47.26
CA GLN A 584 34.84 -1.04 48.42
C GLN A 584 35.98 -1.91 48.95
N LYS A 585 36.75 -2.55 48.06
CA LYS A 585 37.90 -3.37 48.46
C LYS A 585 38.96 -2.53 49.17
N SER A 586 39.36 -1.39 48.58
CA SER A 586 40.34 -0.49 49.21
C SER A 586 39.81 0.20 50.46
N TYR A 587 38.51 0.49 50.55
CA TYR A 587 37.87 0.96 51.79
C TYR A 587 38.06 -0.06 52.90
N ALA A 588 37.76 -1.34 52.65
CA ALA A 588 37.88 -2.41 53.64
C ALA A 588 39.33 -2.58 54.13
N GLU A 589 40.31 -2.54 53.23
CA GLU A 589 41.75 -2.64 53.58
C GLU A 589 42.20 -1.50 54.51
N ILE A 590 41.74 -0.26 54.23
CA ILE A 590 42.03 0.89 55.10
C ILE A 590 41.31 0.74 56.44
N GLU A 591 40.03 0.36 56.42
CA GLU A 591 39.21 0.17 57.61
C GLU A 591 39.86 -0.83 58.57
N GLU A 592 40.27 -1.99 58.06
CA GLU A 592 40.91 -3.07 58.81
C GLU A 592 42.24 -2.62 59.44
N LYS A 593 43.09 -1.94 58.68
CA LYS A 593 44.38 -1.42 59.16
C LYS A 593 44.19 -0.44 60.32
N PHE A 594 43.30 0.55 60.17
CA PHE A 594 43.05 1.53 61.23
C PHE A 594 42.32 0.93 62.43
N GLN A 595 41.48 -0.08 62.23
CA GLN A 595 40.81 -0.80 63.30
C GLN A 595 41.81 -1.59 64.15
N ALA A 596 42.80 -2.25 63.53
CA ALA A 596 43.87 -2.93 64.24
C ALA A 596 44.72 -1.95 65.07
N GLU A 597 45.09 -0.79 64.51
CA GLU A 597 45.82 0.26 65.25
C GLU A 597 45.00 0.82 66.43
N ALA A 598 43.70 1.05 66.23
CA ALA A 598 42.80 1.53 67.29
C ALA A 598 42.65 0.51 68.42
N MET A 599 42.53 -0.79 68.09
CA MET A 599 42.47 -1.87 69.08
C MET A 599 43.72 -1.92 69.95
N ALA A 600 44.91 -1.76 69.36
CA ALA A 600 46.17 -1.74 70.12
C ALA A 600 46.25 -0.56 71.09
N ILE A 601 45.77 0.62 70.69
CA ILE A 601 45.69 1.81 71.57
C ILE A 601 44.67 1.57 72.69
N ASP A 602 43.50 1.01 72.38
CA ASP A 602 42.44 0.73 73.36
C ASP A 602 42.84 -0.33 74.39
N GLU A 603 43.63 -1.31 73.99
CA GLU A 603 44.21 -2.30 74.90
C GLU A 603 45.20 -1.64 75.87
N ARG A 604 46.02 -0.70 75.37
CA ARG A 604 46.94 0.10 76.21
C ARG A 604 46.19 1.00 77.20
N ILE A 605 45.12 1.65 76.76
CA ILE A 605 44.26 2.48 77.62
C ILE A 605 43.62 1.61 78.70
N ARG A 606 43.06 0.44 78.35
CA ARG A 606 42.47 -0.49 79.30
C ARG A 606 43.46 -0.98 80.36
N ALA A 607 44.67 -1.38 79.95
CA ALA A 607 45.72 -1.77 80.87
C ALA A 607 46.07 -0.64 81.85
N LEU A 608 46.20 0.60 81.34
CA LEU A 608 46.44 1.77 82.18
C LEU A 608 45.26 2.05 83.12
N ASP A 609 44.01 1.95 82.67
CA ASP A 609 42.83 2.15 83.51
C ASP A 609 42.76 1.12 84.66
N ASP A 610 43.09 -0.14 84.38
CA ASP A 610 43.09 -1.19 85.40
C ASP A 610 44.24 -1.02 86.41
N ASP A 611 45.44 -0.65 85.96
CA ASP A 611 46.55 -0.26 86.83
C ASP A 611 46.16 0.96 87.70
N THR A 612 45.50 1.96 87.11
CA THR A 612 45.05 3.16 87.80
C THR A 612 44.04 2.79 88.89
N LYS A 613 43.07 1.91 88.62
CA LYS A 613 42.13 1.38 89.62
C LYS A 613 42.85 0.64 90.75
N ALA A 614 43.82 -0.21 90.43
CA ALA A 614 44.60 -0.97 91.41
C ALA A 614 45.43 -0.04 92.32
N LEU A 615 46.12 0.95 91.73
CA LEU A 615 46.88 1.96 92.46
C LEU A 615 45.97 2.82 93.34
N MET A 616 44.79 3.22 92.86
CA MET A 616 43.80 3.95 93.65
C MET A 616 43.27 3.13 94.82
N LYS A 617 43.07 1.82 94.65
CA LYS A 617 42.68 0.92 95.73
C LYS A 617 43.80 0.80 96.77
N GLY A 618 45.03 0.52 96.32
CA GLY A 618 46.19 0.42 97.21
C GLY A 618 46.50 1.72 97.96
N LEU A 619 46.32 2.88 97.32
CA LEU A 619 46.46 4.18 97.98
C LEU A 619 45.36 4.42 99.02
N ARG A 620 44.11 4.04 98.74
CA ARG A 620 43.01 4.11 99.71
C ARG A 620 43.27 3.24 100.94
N ASP A 621 43.66 1.98 100.72
CA ASP A 621 43.95 1.03 101.80
C ASP A 621 45.13 1.52 102.64
N LEU A 622 46.21 2.01 102.01
CA LEU A 622 47.37 2.55 102.71
C LEU A 622 47.04 3.83 103.49
N ASN A 623 46.17 4.70 102.96
CA ASN A 623 45.72 5.90 103.67
C ASN A 623 44.87 5.55 104.91
N LEU A 624 44.02 4.52 104.83
CA LEU A 624 43.28 4.03 106.00
C LEU A 624 44.23 3.48 107.08
N GLU A 625 45.28 2.77 106.68
CA GLU A 625 46.31 2.30 107.62
C GLU A 625 47.14 3.44 108.23
N ILE A 626 47.46 4.47 107.44
CA ILE A 626 48.14 5.68 107.93
C ILE A 626 47.28 6.37 108.99
N GLU A 627 45.98 6.54 108.76
CA GLU A 627 45.06 7.11 109.75
C GLU A 627 44.99 6.26 111.02
N ARG A 628 44.84 4.94 110.90
CA ARG A 628 44.88 4.04 112.07
C ARG A 628 46.19 4.15 112.86
N LEU A 629 47.33 4.23 112.17
CA LEU A 629 48.65 4.39 112.82
C LEU A 629 48.82 5.77 113.47
N LYS A 630 48.23 6.84 112.90
CA LYS A 630 48.18 8.15 113.55
C LYS A 630 47.40 8.08 114.85
N ASP A 631 46.24 7.43 114.85
CA ASP A 631 45.42 7.21 116.04
C ASP A 631 46.18 6.41 117.11
N GLU A 632 46.88 5.33 116.72
CA GLU A 632 47.71 4.52 117.62
C GLU A 632 48.91 5.30 118.21
N VAL A 633 49.57 6.12 117.39
CA VAL A 633 50.64 7.04 117.83
C VAL A 633 50.11 8.04 118.85
N GLU A 634 48.91 8.58 118.63
CA GLU A 634 48.26 9.53 119.53
C GLU A 634 47.87 8.86 120.87
N LYS A 635 47.34 7.64 120.80
CA LYS A 635 47.00 6.81 121.97
C LYS A 635 48.23 6.43 122.80
N ALA A 636 49.31 5.96 122.16
CA ALA A 636 50.57 5.63 122.82
C ALA A 636 51.24 6.84 123.50
N ARG A 637 51.08 8.04 122.92
CA ARG A 637 51.48 9.32 123.54
C ARG A 637 50.69 9.63 124.81
N LYS A 638 49.36 9.48 124.78
CA LYS A 638 48.49 9.65 125.96
C LYS A 638 48.84 8.66 127.09
N GLU A 639 49.25 7.45 126.74
CA GLU A 639 49.64 6.38 127.68
C GLU A 639 51.13 6.42 128.14
N LYS A 640 51.92 7.45 127.78
CA LYS A 640 53.36 7.59 128.09
C LYS A 640 54.26 6.41 127.65
N LYS A 641 53.88 5.67 126.61
CA LYS A 641 54.68 4.57 126.03
C LYS A 641 55.65 5.07 124.95
N SER A 642 56.71 4.31 124.66
CA SER A 642 57.71 4.68 123.65
C SER A 642 57.12 4.67 122.23
N VAL A 643 57.13 5.83 121.56
CA VAL A 643 56.47 6.05 120.26
C VAL A 643 57.41 5.96 119.06
N LYS A 644 58.72 5.76 119.29
CA LYS A 644 59.77 5.85 118.27
C LYS A 644 59.54 4.88 117.10
N ARG A 645 59.16 3.63 117.39
CA ARG A 645 58.94 2.58 116.38
C ARG A 645 57.67 2.84 115.52
N LEU A 646 56.60 3.35 116.13
CA LEU A 646 55.35 3.68 115.43
C LEU A 646 55.51 4.90 114.51
N ARG A 647 56.23 5.94 114.95
CA ARG A 647 56.56 7.11 114.12
C ARG A 647 57.38 6.74 112.88
N MET A 648 58.39 5.87 113.05
CA MET A 648 59.18 5.37 111.91
C MET A 648 58.31 4.56 110.91
N SER A 649 57.34 3.79 111.41
CA SER A 649 56.37 3.06 110.57
C SER A 649 55.43 4.01 109.81
N LEU A 650 54.93 5.06 110.48
CA LEU A 650 54.08 6.08 109.88
C LEU A 650 54.80 6.84 108.76
N GLU A 651 56.03 7.34 109.01
CA GLU A 651 56.84 8.03 108.00
C GLU A 651 57.20 7.13 106.81
N ALA A 652 57.39 5.82 107.03
CA ALA A 652 57.63 4.87 105.96
C ALA A 652 56.39 4.67 105.07
N LYS A 653 55.19 4.59 105.67
CA LYS A 653 53.93 4.47 104.92
C LYS A 653 53.54 5.77 104.21
N GLU A 654 53.72 6.94 104.82
CA GLU A 654 53.49 8.24 104.17
C GLU A 654 54.40 8.42 102.93
N ARG A 655 55.68 8.05 103.04
CA ARG A 655 56.59 8.00 101.88
C ARG A 655 56.07 7.05 100.79
N ARG A 656 55.56 5.88 101.17
CA ARG A 656 54.99 4.91 100.22
C ARG A 656 53.72 5.43 99.54
N ALA A 657 52.85 6.14 100.26
CA ALA A 657 51.65 6.80 99.72
C ALA A 657 52.00 7.91 98.72
N LEU A 658 53.03 8.71 99.01
CA LEU A 658 53.52 9.73 98.10
C LEU A 658 54.08 9.12 96.79
N VAL A 659 54.80 8.00 96.86
CA VAL A 659 55.28 7.26 95.68
C VAL A 659 54.12 6.71 94.86
N LEU A 660 53.10 6.14 95.50
CA LEU A 660 51.87 5.67 94.85
C LEU A 660 51.13 6.80 94.13
N LYS A 661 51.03 7.98 94.75
CA LYS A 661 50.41 9.17 94.15
C LYS A 661 51.16 9.66 92.90
N ARG A 662 52.50 9.71 92.94
CA ARG A 662 53.32 10.04 91.77
C ARG A 662 53.16 9.02 90.63
N LYS A 663 53.06 7.73 90.95
CA LYS A 663 52.76 6.68 89.95
C LYS A 663 51.37 6.89 89.34
N LEU A 664 50.36 7.21 90.14
CA LEU A 664 49.01 7.49 89.66
C LEU A 664 48.97 8.68 88.68
N GLU A 665 49.66 9.77 89.00
CA GLU A 665 49.80 10.94 88.12
C GLU A 665 50.50 10.58 86.79
N ALA A 666 51.56 9.76 86.84
CA ALA A 666 52.25 9.26 85.66
C ALA A 666 51.36 8.39 84.75
N HIS A 667 50.59 7.46 85.33
CA HIS A 667 49.63 6.63 84.58
C HIS A 667 48.51 7.46 83.94
N ASN A 668 47.95 8.43 84.68
CA ASN A 668 46.94 9.36 84.13
C ASN A 668 47.48 10.20 82.96
N HIS A 669 48.73 10.67 83.06
CA HIS A 669 49.37 11.41 81.97
C HIS A 669 49.60 10.52 80.73
N GLN A 670 50.07 9.27 80.93
CA GLN A 670 50.19 8.31 79.84
C GLN A 670 48.84 7.98 79.21
N ARG A 671 47.77 7.84 80.01
CA ARG A 671 46.42 7.59 79.50
C ARG A 671 45.94 8.74 78.62
N LEU A 672 46.14 9.98 79.04
CA LEU A 672 45.79 11.17 78.25
C LEU A 672 46.58 11.20 76.93
N LYS A 673 47.86 10.80 76.94
CA LYS A 673 48.69 10.69 75.73
C LYS A 673 48.09 9.68 74.73
N TYR A 674 47.69 8.49 75.19
CA TYR A 674 47.06 7.48 74.33
C TYR A 674 45.65 7.90 73.85
N SER A 675 44.87 8.60 74.67
CA SER A 675 43.59 9.18 74.26
C SER A 675 43.76 10.18 73.10
N LYS A 676 44.73 11.11 73.21
CA LYS A 676 45.04 12.05 72.12
C LYS A 676 45.56 11.34 70.86
N ALA A 677 46.34 10.27 71.03
CA ALA A 677 46.81 9.45 69.91
C ALA A 677 45.63 8.75 69.20
N LYS A 678 44.59 8.32 69.94
CA LYS A 678 43.36 7.76 69.36
C LYS A 678 42.59 8.78 68.53
N ASP A 679 42.43 10.01 69.04
CA ASP A 679 41.76 11.09 68.31
C ASP A 679 42.53 11.45 67.01
N ALA A 680 43.86 11.53 67.09
CA ALA A 680 44.71 11.76 65.92
C ALA A 680 44.64 10.61 64.89
N LEU A 681 44.47 9.36 65.36
CA LEU A 681 44.28 8.20 64.49
C LEU A 681 42.95 8.29 63.72
N ALA A 682 41.86 8.72 64.39
CA ALA A 682 40.57 8.93 63.76
C ALA A 682 40.61 10.02 62.68
N GLU A 683 41.32 11.13 62.93
CA GLU A 683 41.51 12.18 61.93
C GLU A 683 42.33 11.69 60.72
N ARG A 684 43.40 10.93 60.96
CA ARG A 684 44.19 10.29 59.89
C ARG A 684 43.37 9.33 59.05
N LYS A 685 42.51 8.52 59.68
CA LYS A 685 41.56 7.65 58.98
C LYS A 685 40.62 8.47 58.08
N GLY A 686 40.03 9.54 58.63
CA GLY A 686 39.16 10.43 57.86
C GLY A 686 39.83 11.04 56.62
N LYS A 687 41.08 11.50 56.77
CA LYS A 687 41.88 12.02 55.64
C LYS A 687 42.21 10.95 54.60
N ALA A 688 42.58 9.74 55.05
CA ALA A 688 42.88 8.62 54.15
C ALA A 688 41.66 8.18 53.32
N LEU A 689 40.48 8.06 53.96
CA LEU A 689 39.24 7.70 53.27
C LEU A 689 38.79 8.80 52.30
N LYS A 690 38.96 10.08 52.66
CA LYS A 690 38.67 11.20 51.75
C LYS A 690 39.59 11.17 50.53
N ALA A 691 40.90 11.02 50.73
CA ALA A 691 41.87 10.91 49.63
C ALA A 691 41.60 9.71 48.72
N LEU A 692 41.14 8.58 49.29
CA LEU A 692 40.72 7.41 48.51
C LEU A 692 39.49 7.73 47.64
N ARG A 693 38.47 8.38 48.20
CA ARG A 693 37.26 8.78 47.47
C ARG A 693 37.59 9.74 46.34
N ASP A 694 38.41 10.76 46.60
CA ASP A 694 38.83 11.75 45.61
C ASP A 694 39.63 11.09 44.47
N LYS A 695 40.50 10.11 44.79
CA LYS A 695 41.23 9.31 43.79
C LYS A 695 40.30 8.55 42.84
N TYR A 696 39.31 7.82 43.36
CA TYR A 696 38.39 7.05 42.52
C TYR A 696 37.35 7.91 41.79
N ALA A 697 36.98 9.06 42.34
CA ALA A 697 36.18 10.06 41.62
C ALA A 697 36.93 10.58 40.37
N SER A 698 38.22 10.91 40.51
CA SER A 698 39.04 11.35 39.38
C SER A 698 39.27 10.26 38.32
N LEU A 699 39.18 8.98 38.69
CA LEU A 699 39.22 7.85 37.76
C LEU A 699 37.97 7.76 36.89
N MET A 700 36.80 8.13 37.41
CA MET A 700 35.53 8.15 36.67
C MET A 700 35.38 9.37 35.74
N ASP A 701 36.11 10.45 36.01
CA ASP A 701 36.22 11.61 35.11
C ASP A 701 37.06 11.31 33.85
N GLY A 702 37.62 10.11 33.74
CA GLY A 702 38.32 9.65 32.54
C GLY A 702 37.42 9.71 31.30
N LYS A 703 37.97 10.21 30.18
CA LYS A 703 37.21 10.29 28.93
C LYS A 703 36.95 8.89 28.37
N ILE A 704 35.68 8.51 28.27
CA ILE A 704 35.22 7.41 27.43
C ILE A 704 35.43 7.83 25.97
N GLN A 705 36.22 7.06 25.23
CA GLN A 705 36.42 7.24 23.80
C GLN A 705 35.59 6.20 23.04
N SER A 706 34.89 6.66 22.02
CA SER A 706 34.12 5.81 21.10
C SER A 706 34.86 5.76 19.78
N GLN A 707 35.14 4.55 19.30
CA GLN A 707 35.75 4.33 18.00
C GLN A 707 35.00 3.27 17.22
N VAL A 708 34.92 3.45 15.91
CA VAL A 708 34.38 2.46 14.99
C VAL A 708 35.49 1.48 14.66
N LEU A 709 35.29 0.20 14.96
CA LEU A 709 36.27 -0.84 14.72
C LEU A 709 35.77 -1.78 13.62
N GLN A 710 36.48 -1.74 12.50
CA GLN A 710 36.26 -2.59 11.33
C GLN A 710 37.33 -3.70 11.31
N PRO A 711 36.97 -4.98 11.12
CA PRO A 711 37.93 -6.06 10.94
C PRO A 711 38.85 -5.83 9.74
N ASP A 712 40.13 -6.18 9.88
CA ASP A 712 41.09 -6.14 8.78
C ASP A 712 40.92 -7.35 7.86
N ILE A 713 41.32 -7.24 6.60
CA ILE A 713 41.21 -8.33 5.61
C ILE A 713 41.93 -9.62 6.06
N LYS A 714 42.98 -9.50 6.89
CA LYS A 714 43.74 -10.61 7.48
C LYS A 714 43.02 -11.30 8.65
N GLU A 715 42.12 -10.59 9.32
CA GLU A 715 41.30 -11.10 10.44
C GLU A 715 40.04 -11.84 9.94
N LEU A 716 39.84 -11.87 8.61
CA LEU A 716 38.71 -12.49 7.92
C LEU A 716 39.13 -13.77 7.19
N SER A 717 38.47 -14.89 7.52
CA SER A 717 38.52 -16.14 6.78
C SER A 717 37.21 -16.40 6.04
N ILE A 718 37.28 -17.10 4.91
CA ILE A 718 36.10 -17.49 4.11
C ILE A 718 35.99 -19.02 4.13
N PRO A 719 35.41 -19.61 5.19
CA PRO A 719 35.25 -21.07 5.29
C PRO A 719 34.33 -21.68 4.23
N ILE A 720 33.33 -20.95 3.74
CA ILE A 720 32.44 -21.41 2.65
C ILE A 720 32.51 -20.40 1.52
N PHE A 721 32.82 -20.88 0.32
CA PHE A 721 32.79 -20.11 -0.92
C PHE A 721 32.56 -21.06 -2.10
N GLN A 722 31.31 -21.17 -2.55
CA GLN A 722 30.94 -22.15 -3.57
C GLN A 722 29.76 -21.70 -4.41
N VAL A 723 29.68 -22.19 -5.65
CA VAL A 723 28.55 -21.97 -6.54
C VAL A 723 27.45 -22.99 -6.22
N VAL A 724 26.26 -22.50 -5.93
CA VAL A 724 25.08 -23.30 -5.63
C VAL A 724 24.07 -23.12 -6.75
N TRP A 725 23.67 -24.24 -7.35
CA TRP A 725 22.67 -24.28 -8.39
C TRP A 725 21.29 -24.53 -7.79
N LEU A 726 20.46 -23.49 -7.79
CA LEU A 726 19.08 -23.54 -7.32
C LEU A 726 18.16 -24.07 -8.44
N PRO A 727 17.46 -25.20 -8.26
CA PRO A 727 16.44 -25.64 -9.19
C PRO A 727 15.24 -24.67 -9.13
N VAL A 728 14.92 -24.05 -10.26
CA VAL A 728 13.78 -23.15 -10.46
C VAL A 728 12.93 -23.72 -11.58
N PHE A 729 11.68 -24.02 -11.27
CA PHE A 729 10.69 -24.40 -12.25
C PHE A 729 10.01 -23.14 -12.77
N ARG A 730 9.85 -23.07 -14.09
CA ARG A 730 9.04 -22.07 -14.78
C ARG A 730 7.92 -22.78 -15.50
N ALA A 731 6.70 -22.25 -15.39
CA ALA A 731 5.55 -22.86 -16.01
C ALA A 731 4.51 -21.81 -16.42
N GLN A 732 3.54 -22.26 -17.21
CA GLN A 732 2.36 -21.50 -17.56
C GLN A 732 1.17 -22.06 -16.79
N LEU A 733 0.54 -21.20 -16.00
CA LEU A 733 -0.67 -21.50 -15.28
C LEU A 733 -1.88 -21.00 -16.07
N ASN A 734 -2.82 -21.90 -16.31
CA ASN A 734 -4.09 -21.58 -16.94
C ASN A 734 -5.22 -21.77 -15.92
N ILE A 735 -6.09 -20.76 -15.83
CA ILE A 735 -7.19 -20.73 -14.88
C ILE A 735 -8.47 -20.38 -15.63
N SER A 736 -9.52 -21.14 -15.38
CA SER A 736 -10.87 -20.90 -15.87
C SER A 736 -11.83 -20.85 -14.68
N SER A 737 -12.55 -19.73 -14.54
CA SER A 737 -13.58 -19.56 -13.51
C SER A 737 -14.70 -18.67 -14.04
N ASN A 738 -15.96 -19.13 -13.90
CA ASN A 738 -17.16 -18.37 -14.27
C ASN A 738 -17.14 -17.75 -15.68
N GLY A 739 -16.57 -18.46 -16.68
CA GLY A 739 -16.47 -17.98 -18.06
C GLY A 739 -15.33 -17.01 -18.35
N ILE A 740 -14.50 -16.68 -17.34
CA ILE A 740 -13.27 -15.91 -17.50
C ILE A 740 -12.09 -16.87 -17.55
N GLU A 741 -11.26 -16.72 -18.58
CA GLU A 741 -10.00 -17.45 -18.72
C GLU A 741 -8.82 -16.51 -18.49
N LYS A 742 -7.84 -16.96 -17.72
CA LYS A 742 -6.59 -16.25 -17.48
C LYS A 742 -5.42 -17.20 -17.60
N SER A 743 -4.43 -16.81 -18.37
CA SER A 743 -3.16 -17.50 -18.47
C SER A 743 -2.05 -16.59 -17.96
N MET A 744 -1.17 -17.11 -17.11
CA MET A 744 -0.04 -16.35 -16.57
C MET A 744 1.17 -17.25 -16.37
N ARG A 745 2.36 -16.65 -16.43
CA ARG A 745 3.60 -17.36 -16.11
C ARG A 745 3.80 -17.35 -14.60
N ILE A 746 4.20 -18.50 -14.08
CA ILE A 746 4.59 -18.67 -12.69
C ILE A 746 5.97 -19.30 -12.63
N SER A 747 6.70 -19.02 -11.56
CA SER A 747 7.93 -19.73 -11.26
C SER A 747 8.03 -20.05 -9.78
N TRP A 748 8.70 -21.14 -9.45
CA TRP A 748 8.97 -21.52 -8.07
C TRP A 748 10.32 -22.22 -7.97
N ASN A 749 11.03 -22.00 -6.88
CA ASN A 749 12.19 -22.81 -6.58
C ASN A 749 11.77 -24.16 -6.00
N GLY A 750 12.48 -25.21 -6.38
CA GLY A 750 12.21 -26.58 -5.96
C GLY A 750 12.52 -26.85 -4.48
N ILE A 751 12.93 -25.85 -3.70
CA ILE A 751 13.39 -26.02 -2.31
C ILE A 751 12.32 -25.69 -1.29
N ASN A 752 11.66 -24.55 -1.46
CA ASN A 752 10.68 -24.01 -0.51
C ASN A 752 9.37 -23.57 -1.20
N ALA A 753 9.19 -23.87 -2.48
CA ALA A 753 8.05 -23.47 -3.30
C ALA A 753 7.82 -21.95 -3.43
N ARG A 754 8.77 -21.11 -3.02
CA ARG A 754 8.72 -19.66 -3.25
C ARG A 754 9.19 -19.32 -4.66
N GLY A 755 8.69 -18.25 -5.23
CA GLY A 755 9.12 -17.78 -6.54
C GLY A 755 8.30 -16.61 -7.01
N GLU A 756 7.94 -16.57 -8.28
CA GLU A 756 7.14 -15.49 -8.85
C GLU A 756 5.74 -16.00 -9.19
N PHE A 757 4.74 -15.60 -8.40
CA PHE A 757 3.32 -15.94 -8.61
C PHE A 757 2.49 -14.71 -9.02
N GLY A 758 3.16 -13.72 -9.63
CA GLY A 758 2.63 -12.42 -10.01
C GLY A 758 2.67 -11.39 -8.88
N ALA A 759 1.97 -10.27 -9.03
CA ALA A 759 1.96 -9.17 -8.07
C ALA A 759 0.53 -8.85 -7.61
N CYS A 760 0.39 -8.37 -6.37
CA CYS A 760 -0.91 -7.94 -5.87
C CYS A 760 -1.46 -6.79 -6.72
N THR A 761 -2.73 -6.90 -7.12
CA THR A 761 -3.42 -5.86 -7.92
C THR A 761 -3.75 -4.58 -7.14
N VAL A 762 -3.47 -4.54 -5.83
CA VAL A 762 -3.79 -3.41 -4.93
C VAL A 762 -2.53 -2.75 -4.36
N CYS A 763 -1.54 -3.53 -3.88
CA CYS A 763 -0.28 -2.94 -3.36
C CYS A 763 0.93 -3.16 -4.26
N HIS A 764 0.80 -3.95 -5.33
CA HIS A 764 1.88 -4.29 -6.27
C HIS A 764 3.09 -4.99 -5.66
N GLU A 765 3.01 -5.44 -4.41
CA GLU A 765 4.03 -6.31 -3.86
C GLU A 765 4.04 -7.64 -4.60
N GLU A 766 5.26 -8.12 -4.89
CA GLU A 766 5.50 -9.42 -5.48
C GLU A 766 4.94 -10.53 -4.57
N ILE A 767 4.11 -11.37 -5.15
CA ILE A 767 3.59 -12.54 -4.47
C ILE A 767 4.61 -13.65 -4.63
N THR A 768 5.35 -13.88 -3.55
CA THR A 768 6.45 -14.85 -3.54
C THR A 768 6.02 -16.27 -3.17
N ASN A 769 4.78 -16.46 -2.72
CA ASN A 769 4.21 -17.76 -2.37
C ASN A 769 2.70 -17.84 -2.64
N ILE A 770 2.22 -19.06 -2.88
CA ILE A 770 0.78 -19.31 -3.01
C ILE A 770 0.18 -19.51 -1.61
N GLY A 771 -0.51 -18.47 -1.11
CA GLY A 771 -1.30 -18.54 0.10
C GLY A 771 -2.77 -18.90 -0.16
N PRO A 772 -3.59 -19.07 0.91
CA PRO A 772 -5.04 -19.26 0.76
C PRO A 772 -5.72 -18.02 0.14
N ILE A 773 -5.13 -16.85 0.36
CA ILE A 773 -5.52 -15.58 -0.23
C ILE A 773 -4.47 -15.25 -1.29
N TRP A 774 -4.77 -15.60 -2.53
CA TRP A 774 -3.86 -15.37 -3.65
C TRP A 774 -4.54 -14.75 -4.87
N MET A 775 -5.78 -15.13 -5.15
CA MET A 775 -6.47 -14.68 -6.35
C MET A 775 -7.97 -14.62 -6.15
N CYS A 776 -8.60 -13.55 -6.65
CA CYS A 776 -10.04 -13.39 -6.62
C CYS A 776 -10.71 -14.42 -7.54
N GLN A 777 -11.64 -15.20 -7.01
CA GLN A 777 -12.36 -16.23 -7.78
C GLN A 777 -13.53 -15.69 -8.61
N ILE A 778 -13.72 -14.36 -8.65
CA ILE A 778 -14.72 -13.70 -9.51
C ILE A 778 -14.06 -13.06 -10.72
N CYS A 779 -12.95 -12.32 -10.54
CA CYS A 779 -12.28 -11.61 -11.64
C CYS A 779 -10.84 -12.06 -11.92
N LEU A 780 -10.34 -13.10 -11.25
CA LEU A 780 -8.99 -13.65 -11.39
C LEU A 780 -7.85 -12.62 -11.14
N SER A 781 -8.13 -11.55 -10.41
CA SER A 781 -7.14 -10.57 -9.95
C SER A 781 -6.29 -11.14 -8.82
N LEU A 782 -4.98 -10.92 -8.87
CA LEU A 782 -4.01 -11.39 -7.87
C LEU A 782 -4.03 -10.52 -6.62
N LEU A 783 -3.88 -11.13 -5.45
CA LEU A 783 -4.04 -10.50 -4.14
C LEU A 783 -2.96 -11.00 -3.17
N CYS A 784 -2.39 -10.09 -2.38
CA CYS A 784 -1.62 -10.49 -1.21
C CYS A 784 -2.57 -10.76 -0.02
N GLY A 785 -2.03 -11.34 1.05
CA GLY A 785 -2.80 -11.70 2.24
C GLY A 785 -3.53 -10.53 2.93
N GLU A 786 -3.05 -9.30 2.77
CA GLU A 786 -3.65 -8.10 3.36
C GLU A 786 -4.82 -7.54 2.54
N HIS A 787 -4.80 -7.72 1.22
CA HIS A 787 -5.75 -7.11 0.29
C HIS A 787 -6.84 -8.07 -0.22
N GLY A 788 -6.85 -9.32 0.25
CA GLY A 788 -7.91 -10.27 -0.07
C GLY A 788 -8.75 -10.65 1.15
N SER A 789 -10.01 -11.00 0.88
CA SER A 789 -10.95 -11.49 1.90
C SER A 789 -11.58 -12.79 1.45
N VAL A 790 -12.04 -13.61 2.39
CA VAL A 790 -12.74 -14.88 2.09
C VAL A 790 -14.22 -14.71 2.39
N CYS A 791 -15.08 -15.01 1.41
CA CYS A 791 -16.53 -14.96 1.59
C CYS A 791 -16.98 -15.91 2.70
N THR A 792 -17.78 -15.42 3.64
CA THR A 792 -18.28 -16.25 4.76
C THR A 792 -19.18 -17.39 4.29
N GLU A 793 -19.97 -17.17 3.24
CA GLU A 793 -20.96 -18.15 2.77
C GLU A 793 -20.34 -19.17 1.80
N CYS A 794 -19.74 -18.70 0.71
CA CYS A 794 -19.23 -19.57 -0.36
C CYS A 794 -17.71 -19.82 -0.32
N GLN A 795 -16.98 -19.28 0.67
CA GLN A 795 -15.52 -19.47 0.83
C GLN A 795 -14.65 -19.02 -0.35
N ARG A 796 -15.21 -18.25 -1.30
CA ARG A 796 -14.45 -17.61 -2.38
C ARG A 796 -13.47 -16.60 -1.83
N THR A 797 -12.26 -16.58 -2.36
CA THR A 797 -11.32 -15.46 -2.20
C THR A 797 -11.76 -14.28 -3.06
N LEU A 798 -11.79 -13.08 -2.49
CA LEU A 798 -12.38 -11.85 -3.06
C LEU A 798 -11.39 -10.69 -3.01
N CYS A 799 -11.37 -9.87 -4.06
CA CYS A 799 -10.70 -8.57 -4.06
C CYS A 799 -11.61 -7.49 -3.46
N PRO A 800 -11.08 -6.28 -3.16
CA PRO A 800 -11.86 -5.18 -2.58
C PRO A 800 -13.09 -4.76 -3.41
N GLN A 801 -13.06 -4.96 -4.73
CA GLN A 801 -14.19 -4.63 -5.62
C GLN A 801 -15.33 -5.67 -5.60
N HIS A 802 -15.04 -6.90 -5.18
CA HIS A 802 -15.99 -8.02 -5.21
C HIS A 802 -16.41 -8.48 -3.81
N VAL A 803 -16.10 -7.69 -2.78
CA VAL A 803 -16.48 -7.93 -1.40
C VAL A 803 -17.36 -6.80 -0.88
N TRP A 804 -18.37 -7.16 -0.09
CA TRP A 804 -19.12 -6.23 0.75
C TRP A 804 -19.20 -6.78 2.17
N PHE A 805 -19.36 -5.89 3.14
CA PHE A 805 -19.40 -6.25 4.56
C PHE A 805 -20.79 -6.04 5.12
N CYS A 806 -21.31 -7.03 5.83
CA CYS A 806 -22.59 -6.88 6.53
C CYS A 806 -22.44 -5.84 7.65
N THR A 807 -23.22 -4.76 7.60
CA THR A 807 -23.15 -3.67 8.59
C THR A 807 -23.45 -4.15 10.02
N SER A 808 -24.21 -5.25 10.18
CA SER A 808 -24.59 -5.78 11.49
C SER A 808 -23.57 -6.75 12.10
N CYS A 809 -22.84 -7.55 11.31
CA CYS A 809 -21.91 -8.55 11.84
C CYS A 809 -20.45 -8.35 11.41
N GLY A 810 -20.16 -7.39 10.53
CA GLY A 810 -18.82 -7.08 10.04
C GLY A 810 -18.20 -8.16 9.15
N ARG A 811 -18.92 -9.25 8.83
CA ARG A 811 -18.38 -10.35 8.04
C ARG A 811 -18.38 -10.05 6.54
N PRO A 812 -17.37 -10.51 5.80
CA PRO A 812 -17.26 -10.34 4.34
C PRO A 812 -18.15 -11.32 3.57
N PHE A 813 -18.78 -10.82 2.50
CA PHE A 813 -19.60 -11.56 1.55
C PHE A 813 -19.23 -11.16 0.12
N CYS A 814 -19.38 -12.08 -0.84
CA CYS A 814 -19.13 -11.76 -2.25
C CYS A 814 -20.31 -11.03 -2.87
N THR A 815 -20.07 -10.27 -3.95
CA THR A 815 -21.12 -9.54 -4.69
C THR A 815 -22.17 -10.45 -5.35
N LEU A 816 -21.92 -11.75 -5.42
CA LEU A 816 -22.90 -12.74 -5.87
C LEU A 816 -23.86 -13.17 -4.75
N GLU A 817 -23.54 -12.90 -3.48
CA GLU A 817 -24.45 -13.16 -2.37
C GLU A 817 -25.53 -12.08 -2.27
N GLU A 818 -26.74 -12.49 -1.88
CA GLU A 818 -27.88 -11.60 -1.74
C GLU A 818 -27.62 -10.50 -0.69
N GLN A 819 -27.68 -9.25 -1.12
CA GLN A 819 -27.52 -8.07 -0.28
C GLN A 819 -28.89 -7.44 0.01
N ARG A 820 -29.26 -7.40 1.29
CA ARG A 820 -30.56 -6.89 1.75
C ARG A 820 -30.41 -5.54 2.44
N SER A 821 -31.34 -4.61 2.22
CA SER A 821 -31.32 -3.29 2.87
C SER A 821 -32.38 -3.20 3.96
N CYS A 822 -32.02 -2.61 5.11
CA CYS A 822 -33.01 -2.31 6.14
C CYS A 822 -33.91 -1.15 5.70
N GLN A 823 -35.23 -1.31 5.77
CA GLN A 823 -36.20 -0.27 5.42
C GLN A 823 -36.06 1.04 6.21
N VAL A 824 -35.46 0.99 7.41
CA VAL A 824 -35.37 2.15 8.32
C VAL A 824 -34.05 2.89 8.19
N CYS A 825 -32.91 2.17 8.27
CA CYS A 825 -31.58 2.79 8.27
C CYS A 825 -30.76 2.52 7.00
N ALA A 826 -31.33 1.81 6.02
CA ALA A 826 -30.65 1.41 4.77
C ALA A 826 -29.37 0.57 4.94
N SER A 827 -29.07 0.09 6.16
CA SER A 827 -27.91 -0.77 6.42
C SER A 827 -27.94 -2.03 5.56
N GLN A 828 -26.79 -2.43 5.02
CA GLN A 828 -26.64 -3.63 4.20
C GLN A 828 -26.47 -4.87 5.09
N LEU A 829 -27.33 -5.87 4.90
CA LEU A 829 -27.46 -7.03 5.77
C LEU A 829 -27.29 -8.31 4.97
N CYS A 830 -26.60 -9.28 5.57
CA CYS A 830 -26.64 -10.65 5.11
C CYS A 830 -27.97 -11.32 5.50
N LYS A 831 -28.27 -12.46 4.87
CA LYS A 831 -29.47 -13.28 5.12
C LYS A 831 -29.73 -13.53 6.61
N ASN A 832 -28.69 -13.80 7.40
CA ASN A 832 -28.82 -14.10 8.84
C ASN A 832 -28.99 -12.88 9.74
N CYS A 833 -28.67 -11.68 9.25
CA CYS A 833 -28.85 -10.42 9.98
C CYS A 833 -30.11 -9.66 9.54
N SER A 834 -30.71 -10.06 8.42
CA SER A 834 -32.02 -9.61 7.98
C SER A 834 -33.16 -10.35 8.69
N GLY A 835 -34.23 -9.65 9.02
CA GLY A 835 -35.47 -10.25 9.48
C GLY A 835 -36.70 -9.51 8.95
N PHE A 836 -37.87 -10.08 9.25
CA PHE A 836 -39.16 -9.58 8.77
C PHE A 836 -40.09 -9.27 9.94
N CYS A 837 -40.94 -8.26 9.76
CA CYS A 837 -42.04 -7.98 10.68
C CYS A 837 -43.28 -8.79 10.25
N LEU A 838 -43.92 -9.48 11.19
CA LEU A 838 -45.11 -10.30 10.93
C LEU A 838 -46.21 -9.53 10.17
N ARG A 839 -46.42 -8.25 10.49
CA ARG A 839 -47.44 -7.41 9.85
C ARG A 839 -47.01 -6.77 8.52
N CYS A 840 -45.72 -6.51 8.32
CA CYS A 840 -45.22 -5.99 7.04
C CYS A 840 -45.09 -7.09 5.99
N GLY A 841 -44.91 -8.35 6.43
CA GLY A 841 -44.65 -9.48 5.54
C GLY A 841 -43.19 -9.57 5.10
N SER A 842 -42.90 -10.55 4.25
CA SER A 842 -41.55 -10.86 3.77
C SER A 842 -40.99 -9.87 2.74
N GLY A 843 -41.81 -8.95 2.23
CA GLY A 843 -41.39 -7.92 1.28
C GLY A 843 -40.60 -6.76 1.90
N THR A 844 -40.59 -6.64 3.23
CA THR A 844 -39.89 -5.53 3.92
C THR A 844 -38.87 -6.07 4.93
N ILE A 845 -37.63 -5.63 4.78
CA ILE A 845 -36.49 -6.15 5.53
C ILE A 845 -36.06 -5.18 6.62
N TYR A 846 -35.74 -5.72 7.79
CA TYR A 846 -35.30 -4.95 8.95
C TYR A 846 -34.02 -5.55 9.55
N CYS A 847 -33.15 -4.70 10.10
CA CYS A 847 -32.01 -5.14 10.90
C CYS A 847 -32.48 -5.58 12.30
N LYS A 848 -31.58 -6.20 13.07
CA LYS A 848 -31.86 -6.65 14.44
C LYS A 848 -32.29 -5.51 15.36
N ASP A 849 -31.71 -4.31 15.22
CA ASP A 849 -32.03 -3.17 16.10
C ASP A 849 -33.45 -2.61 15.82
N HIS A 850 -33.93 -2.77 14.59
CA HIS A 850 -35.27 -2.32 14.18
C HIS A 850 -36.33 -3.42 14.26
N LEU A 851 -36.00 -4.60 14.78
CA LEU A 851 -36.93 -5.69 15.06
C LEU A 851 -36.97 -6.02 16.55
N LYS A 852 -38.17 -5.95 17.13
CA LYS A 852 -38.41 -6.37 18.50
C LYS A 852 -39.14 -7.71 18.50
N THR A 853 -38.67 -8.63 19.33
CA THR A 853 -39.32 -9.94 19.53
C THR A 853 -40.22 -9.86 20.76
N CYS A 854 -41.47 -10.32 20.64
CA CYS A 854 -42.41 -10.30 21.74
C CYS A 854 -42.13 -11.44 22.72
N ASP A 855 -41.95 -11.14 24.00
CA ASP A 855 -41.72 -12.18 25.01
C ASP A 855 -42.95 -13.07 25.26
N LEU A 856 -44.15 -12.59 24.91
CA LEU A 856 -45.42 -13.28 25.16
C LEU A 856 -45.84 -14.20 23.99
N CYS A 857 -45.72 -13.71 22.74
CA CYS A 857 -46.12 -14.50 21.56
C CYS A 857 -44.94 -14.96 20.69
N ARG A 858 -43.70 -14.57 21.00
CA ARG A 858 -42.47 -14.88 20.25
C ARG A 858 -42.38 -14.33 18.82
N GLU A 859 -43.40 -13.60 18.37
CA GLU A 859 -43.43 -12.96 17.05
C GLU A 859 -42.56 -11.69 16.99
N ARG A 860 -42.12 -11.34 15.78
CA ARG A 860 -41.23 -10.20 15.52
C ARG A 860 -41.96 -9.02 14.87
N PHE A 861 -41.74 -7.83 15.39
CA PHE A 861 -42.39 -6.60 14.92
C PHE A 861 -41.38 -5.47 14.70
N CYS A 862 -41.61 -4.65 13.67
CA CYS A 862 -40.92 -3.36 13.54
C CYS A 862 -41.42 -2.39 14.62
N GLU A 863 -40.71 -1.30 14.86
CA GLU A 863 -41.03 -0.41 15.99
C GLU A 863 -42.47 0.14 15.96
N ARG A 864 -42.99 0.48 14.78
CA ARG A 864 -44.39 0.94 14.63
C ARG A 864 -45.38 -0.13 15.08
N HIS A 865 -45.29 -1.31 14.47
CA HIS A 865 -46.18 -2.43 14.79
C HIS A 865 -45.96 -2.98 16.19
N TRP A 866 -44.76 -2.82 16.76
CA TRP A 866 -44.50 -3.17 18.16
C TRP A 866 -45.35 -2.33 19.12
N LYS A 867 -45.46 -1.02 18.88
CA LYS A 867 -46.29 -0.11 19.68
C LYS A 867 -47.78 -0.44 19.55
N GLU A 868 -48.23 -0.81 18.35
CA GLU A 868 -49.62 -1.26 18.12
C GLU A 868 -49.92 -2.62 18.76
N HIS A 869 -48.95 -3.53 18.75
CA HIS A 869 -49.08 -4.88 19.30
C HIS A 869 -49.03 -4.93 20.83
N THR A 870 -48.27 -4.04 21.47
CA THR A 870 -48.11 -4.00 22.93
C THR A 870 -49.27 -3.26 23.59
N LEU A 871 -50.01 -3.99 24.42
CA LEU A 871 -51.18 -3.48 25.14
C LEU A 871 -50.92 -3.54 26.65
N ARG A 872 -51.75 -2.83 27.42
CA ARG A 872 -51.79 -2.97 28.89
C ARG A 872 -53.15 -3.51 29.31
N CYS A 873 -53.13 -4.51 30.19
CA CYS A 873 -54.34 -5.01 30.80
C CYS A 873 -54.99 -3.89 31.63
N GLN A 874 -56.24 -3.55 31.35
CA GLN A 874 -56.93 -2.48 32.08
C GLN A 874 -57.34 -2.86 33.51
N ALA A 875 -57.29 -4.16 33.86
CA ALA A 875 -57.59 -4.62 35.21
C ALA A 875 -56.35 -4.61 36.14
N CYS A 876 -55.18 -5.03 35.66
CA CYS A 876 -53.97 -5.17 36.50
C CYS A 876 -52.79 -4.27 36.08
N GLY A 877 -52.90 -3.56 34.95
CA GLY A 877 -51.84 -2.69 34.42
C GLY A 877 -50.64 -3.41 33.79
N ALA A 878 -50.57 -4.75 33.86
CA ALA A 878 -49.49 -5.54 33.29
C ALA A 878 -49.43 -5.42 31.76
N ARG A 879 -48.20 -5.49 31.21
CA ARG A 879 -47.98 -5.53 29.76
C ARG A 879 -48.51 -6.85 29.21
N THR A 880 -49.23 -6.76 28.11
CA THR A 880 -49.79 -7.89 27.37
C THR A 880 -49.64 -7.59 25.86
N CYS A 881 -50.11 -8.48 25.00
CA CYS A 881 -50.05 -8.26 23.57
C CYS A 881 -51.36 -8.66 22.88
N GLU A 882 -51.59 -8.10 21.71
CA GLU A 882 -52.85 -8.25 20.97
C GLU A 882 -53.32 -9.71 20.82
N SER A 883 -52.41 -10.65 20.54
CA SER A 883 -52.74 -12.08 20.38
C SER A 883 -52.97 -12.81 21.71
N LYS A 884 -52.62 -12.18 22.84
CA LYS A 884 -52.75 -12.69 24.21
C LYS A 884 -53.71 -11.83 25.05
N THR A 885 -54.58 -11.08 24.39
CA THR A 885 -55.63 -10.27 25.01
C THR A 885 -57.00 -10.61 24.50
N GLU A 886 -57.97 -10.61 25.41
CA GLU A 886 -59.39 -10.64 25.09
C GLU A 886 -60.08 -9.37 25.58
N ARG A 887 -61.22 -9.03 24.96
CA ARG A 887 -62.03 -7.87 25.34
C ARG A 887 -63.17 -8.29 26.24
N CYS A 888 -63.43 -7.51 27.28
CA CYS A 888 -64.67 -7.65 28.03
C CYS A 888 -65.86 -7.36 27.11
N SER A 889 -66.82 -8.29 27.04
CA SER A 889 -68.03 -8.18 26.20
C SER A 889 -68.98 -7.04 26.61
N VAL A 890 -68.67 -6.32 27.68
CA VAL A 890 -69.52 -5.28 28.28
C VAL A 890 -68.90 -3.90 28.08
N CYS A 891 -67.69 -3.69 28.60
CA CYS A 891 -67.00 -2.39 28.50
C CYS A 891 -65.96 -2.32 27.38
N GLY A 892 -65.69 -3.42 26.68
CA GLY A 892 -64.67 -3.47 25.62
C GLY A 892 -63.22 -3.45 26.10
N SER A 893 -62.98 -3.38 27.40
CA SER A 893 -61.64 -3.32 28.01
C SER A 893 -60.75 -4.50 27.62
N PHE A 894 -59.50 -4.22 27.24
CA PHE A 894 -58.49 -5.25 26.97
C PHE A 894 -57.96 -5.84 28.28
N LEU A 895 -57.98 -7.17 28.36
CA LEU A 895 -57.59 -7.93 29.54
C LEU A 895 -56.56 -8.99 29.13
N CYS A 896 -55.55 -9.19 29.96
CA CYS A 896 -54.64 -10.33 29.79
C CYS A 896 -55.36 -11.64 30.16
N GLU A 897 -54.82 -12.76 29.70
CA GLU A 897 -55.33 -14.12 29.98
C GLU A 897 -55.57 -14.39 31.49
N ALA A 898 -54.81 -13.76 32.38
CA ALA A 898 -55.00 -13.92 33.83
C ALA A 898 -56.16 -13.11 34.41
N CYS A 899 -56.58 -12.02 33.77
CA CYS A 899 -57.63 -11.13 34.26
C CYS A 899 -58.97 -11.31 33.55
N ILE A 900 -58.98 -11.98 32.39
CA ILE A 900 -60.21 -12.32 31.69
C ILE A 900 -60.95 -13.43 32.46
N MET A 901 -62.27 -13.30 32.56
CA MET A 901 -63.12 -14.30 33.20
C MET A 901 -64.30 -14.61 32.30
N HIS A 902 -64.69 -15.88 32.22
CA HIS A 902 -65.82 -16.29 31.41
C HIS A 902 -67.03 -16.52 32.31
N CYS A 903 -68.18 -15.97 31.91
CA CYS A 903 -69.44 -16.23 32.61
C CYS A 903 -69.77 -17.72 32.51
N GLY A 904 -69.95 -18.39 33.65
CA GLY A 904 -70.22 -19.83 33.65
C GLY A 904 -71.57 -20.24 33.04
N LYS A 905 -72.44 -19.28 32.67
CA LYS A 905 -73.72 -19.53 31.98
C LYS A 905 -73.68 -19.14 30.51
N CYS A 906 -73.34 -17.90 30.17
CA CYS A 906 -73.33 -17.42 28.78
C CYS A 906 -71.96 -17.45 28.09
N MET A 907 -70.91 -17.91 28.78
CA MET A 907 -69.52 -18.02 28.29
C MET A 907 -68.85 -16.73 27.81
N LYS A 908 -69.55 -15.58 27.88
CA LYS A 908 -68.99 -14.28 27.51
C LYS A 908 -67.75 -13.96 28.37
N SER A 909 -66.71 -13.45 27.71
CA SER A 909 -65.46 -12.98 28.34
C SER A 909 -65.67 -11.61 28.98
N LEU A 910 -65.26 -11.45 30.24
CA LEU A 910 -65.65 -10.34 31.11
C LEU A 910 -64.49 -9.90 32.00
N CYS A 911 -64.48 -8.61 32.36
CA CYS A 911 -63.55 -8.08 33.35
C CYS A 911 -64.07 -8.33 34.79
N PRO A 912 -63.20 -8.26 35.80
CA PRO A 912 -63.60 -8.40 37.20
C PRO A 912 -64.75 -7.52 37.67
N GLN A 913 -64.83 -6.29 37.18
CA GLN A 913 -65.90 -5.36 37.56
C GLN A 913 -67.27 -5.72 36.97
N HIS A 914 -67.33 -6.47 35.87
CA HIS A 914 -68.60 -6.87 35.21
C HIS A 914 -68.98 -8.33 35.52
N THR A 915 -68.29 -8.92 36.48
CA THR A 915 -68.60 -10.25 37.02
C THR A 915 -68.99 -10.15 38.48
N TRP A 916 -69.89 -11.02 38.90
CA TRP A 916 -70.15 -11.29 40.30
C TRP A 916 -70.10 -12.80 40.52
N THR A 917 -69.86 -13.22 41.76
CA THR A 917 -69.69 -14.64 42.08
C THR A 917 -70.87 -15.11 42.92
N CYS A 918 -71.47 -16.25 42.56
CA CYS A 918 -72.42 -16.91 43.44
C CYS A 918 -71.70 -17.38 44.71
N GLU A 919 -72.18 -16.95 45.88
CA GLU A 919 -71.54 -17.27 47.17
C GLU A 919 -71.84 -18.68 47.66
N VAL A 920 -72.60 -19.46 46.88
CA VAL A 920 -72.89 -20.89 47.14
C VAL A 920 -72.04 -21.78 46.24
N CYS A 921 -72.21 -21.73 44.91
CA CYS A 921 -71.44 -22.58 43.99
C CYS A 921 -70.07 -22.01 43.56
N GLY A 922 -69.76 -20.75 43.87
CA GLY A 922 -68.51 -20.10 43.45
C GLY A 922 -68.44 -19.76 41.95
N GLN A 923 -69.50 -19.99 41.19
CA GLN A 923 -69.54 -19.69 39.76
C GLN A 923 -69.51 -18.18 39.52
N LYS A 924 -68.60 -17.73 38.64
CA LYS A 924 -68.54 -16.34 38.20
C LYS A 924 -69.55 -16.11 37.07
N LEU A 925 -70.42 -15.12 37.27
CA LEU A 925 -71.53 -14.81 36.39
C LEU A 925 -71.44 -13.36 35.95
N CYS A 926 -72.00 -13.05 34.78
CA CYS A 926 -72.03 -11.69 34.28
C CYS A 926 -73.10 -10.87 35.02
N TYR A 927 -72.94 -9.55 35.03
CA TYR A 927 -73.91 -8.64 35.66
C TYR A 927 -75.35 -8.75 35.08
N ASN A 928 -75.51 -9.24 33.85
CA ASN A 928 -76.83 -9.49 33.24
C ASN A 928 -77.50 -10.77 33.76
N GLU A 929 -76.75 -11.68 34.40
CA GLU A 929 -77.37 -12.82 35.06
C GLU A 929 -78.03 -12.37 36.37
N PRO A 930 -79.26 -12.83 36.65
CA PRO A 930 -80.01 -12.38 37.82
C PRO A 930 -79.27 -12.73 39.11
N ARG A 931 -79.06 -11.72 39.96
CA ARG A 931 -78.44 -11.84 41.28
C ARG A 931 -79.53 -11.76 42.34
N GLN A 932 -79.81 -12.88 42.99
CA GLN A 932 -80.84 -12.95 44.02
C GLN A 932 -80.19 -13.03 45.40
N SER A 933 -80.78 -12.41 46.43
CA SER A 933 -80.27 -12.48 47.80
C SER A 933 -81.06 -13.48 48.63
N CYS A 934 -80.37 -14.36 49.37
CA CYS A 934 -81.02 -15.21 50.35
C CYS A 934 -81.72 -14.34 51.41
N SER A 935 -83.03 -14.51 51.56
CA SER A 935 -83.84 -13.81 52.56
C SER A 935 -83.49 -14.14 54.02
N VAL A 936 -82.64 -15.14 54.26
CA VAL A 936 -82.18 -15.56 55.59
C VAL A 936 -80.76 -15.06 55.86
N CYS A 937 -79.76 -15.48 55.09
CA CYS A 937 -78.35 -15.11 55.33
C CYS A 937 -77.82 -13.94 54.50
N GLY A 938 -78.61 -13.39 53.56
CA GLY A 938 -78.18 -12.30 52.68
C GLY A 938 -77.24 -12.68 51.54
N ARG A 939 -76.78 -13.94 51.48
CA ARG A 939 -75.84 -14.40 50.43
C ARG A 939 -76.40 -14.24 49.03
N LEU A 940 -75.50 -14.01 48.07
CA LEU A 940 -75.85 -13.73 46.69
C LEU A 940 -75.84 -15.03 45.88
N LEU A 941 -76.98 -15.33 45.29
CA LEU A 941 -77.32 -16.60 44.68
C LEU A 941 -77.52 -16.43 43.19
N CYS A 942 -77.00 -17.39 42.43
CA CYS A 942 -77.41 -17.59 41.05
C CYS A 942 -78.78 -18.25 41.00
N GLU A 943 -79.41 -18.19 39.84
CA GLU A 943 -80.74 -18.79 39.60
C GLU A 943 -80.82 -20.27 39.99
N LYS A 944 -79.74 -21.04 39.81
CA LYS A 944 -79.68 -22.47 40.19
C LYS A 944 -79.66 -22.69 41.70
N ASP A 945 -79.01 -21.80 42.44
CA ASP A 945 -78.82 -21.92 43.89
C ASP A 945 -79.90 -21.18 44.70
N ALA A 946 -80.86 -20.57 44.00
CA ALA A 946 -81.95 -19.79 44.57
C ALA A 946 -83.25 -20.61 44.63
N PHE A 947 -83.63 -21.03 45.84
CA PHE A 947 -84.81 -21.84 46.07
C PHE A 947 -85.94 -20.98 46.64
N LYS A 948 -87.16 -21.09 46.10
CA LYS A 948 -88.33 -20.39 46.65
C LYS A 948 -88.94 -21.20 47.79
N CYS A 949 -89.08 -20.59 48.97
CA CYS A 949 -89.81 -21.16 50.10
C CYS A 949 -91.26 -21.40 49.68
N LYS A 950 -91.73 -22.65 49.71
CA LYS A 950 -93.12 -22.97 49.32
C LYS A 950 -94.19 -22.30 50.21
N ALA A 951 -93.83 -21.87 51.42
CA ALA A 951 -94.76 -21.27 52.37
C ALA A 951 -94.92 -19.75 52.24
N CYS A 952 -93.86 -19.00 51.94
CA CYS A 952 -93.90 -17.53 51.86
C CYS A 952 -93.39 -16.95 50.53
N GLY A 953 -92.87 -17.78 49.63
CA GLY A 953 -92.31 -17.35 48.34
C GLY A 953 -90.94 -16.68 48.42
N SER A 954 -90.37 -16.45 49.62
CA SER A 954 -89.06 -15.82 49.75
C SER A 954 -87.94 -16.71 49.18
N ILE A 955 -86.91 -16.09 48.61
CA ILE A 955 -85.76 -16.80 48.04
C ILE A 955 -84.79 -17.17 49.16
N VAL A 956 -84.33 -18.41 49.16
CA VAL A 956 -83.48 -19.00 50.19
C VAL A 956 -82.39 -19.81 49.51
N CYS A 957 -81.18 -19.80 50.05
CA CYS A 957 -80.12 -20.66 49.55
C CYS A 957 -80.32 -22.10 50.05
N GLU A 958 -79.71 -23.07 49.39
CA GLU A 958 -79.80 -24.48 49.80
C GLU A 958 -79.41 -24.70 51.27
N LYS A 959 -78.40 -23.97 51.76
CA LYS A 959 -77.90 -24.11 53.14
C LYS A 959 -78.91 -23.65 54.20
N ASP A 960 -79.75 -22.69 53.88
CA ASP A 960 -80.80 -22.19 54.77
C ASP A 960 -82.16 -22.79 54.40
N LEU A 961 -82.20 -23.84 53.58
CA LEU A 961 -83.42 -24.51 53.16
C LEU A 961 -83.72 -25.66 54.12
N GLU A 962 -84.86 -25.59 54.82
CA GLU A 962 -85.29 -26.67 55.71
C GLU A 962 -86.44 -27.47 55.08
N ARG A 963 -86.49 -28.79 55.33
CA ARG A 963 -87.63 -29.63 54.95
C ARG A 963 -88.61 -29.72 56.10
N CYS A 964 -89.88 -29.46 55.82
CA CYS A 964 -90.95 -29.65 56.80
C CYS A 964 -91.04 -31.12 57.20
N PRO A 965 -90.90 -31.47 58.50
CA PRO A 965 -91.00 -32.85 58.95
C PRO A 965 -92.37 -33.49 58.70
N ASN A 966 -93.42 -32.66 58.52
CA ASN A 966 -94.79 -33.13 58.38
C ASN A 966 -95.22 -33.39 56.94
N CYS A 967 -94.80 -32.57 55.98
CA CYS A 967 -95.23 -32.67 54.57
C CYS A 967 -94.08 -32.77 53.57
N GLY A 968 -92.82 -32.73 54.02
CA GLY A 968 -91.63 -32.81 53.17
C GLY A 968 -91.34 -31.55 52.34
N ASN A 969 -92.22 -30.55 52.32
CA ASN A 969 -92.00 -29.31 51.57
C ASN A 969 -90.77 -28.55 52.07
N THR A 970 -89.98 -28.02 51.12
CA THR A 970 -88.85 -27.14 51.37
C THR A 970 -89.32 -25.72 51.67
N ILE A 971 -88.90 -25.20 52.82
CA ILE A 971 -89.32 -23.92 53.37
C ILE A 971 -88.13 -23.20 54.02
N CYS A 972 -88.26 -21.89 54.23
CA CYS A 972 -87.28 -21.16 55.04
C CYS A 972 -87.49 -21.46 56.54
N PRO A 973 -86.42 -21.38 57.37
CA PRO A 973 -86.48 -21.54 58.82
C PRO A 973 -87.54 -20.65 59.47
N ASN A 974 -87.72 -19.42 58.98
CA ASN A 974 -88.72 -18.47 59.48
C ASN A 974 -90.17 -18.94 59.28
N CYS A 975 -90.41 -19.90 58.38
CA CYS A 975 -91.72 -20.51 58.15
C CYS A 975 -91.91 -21.86 58.88
N LEU A 976 -90.92 -22.31 59.67
CA LEU A 976 -91.04 -23.51 60.49
C LEU A 976 -91.54 -23.14 61.90
N VAL A 977 -92.74 -23.57 62.24
CA VAL A 977 -93.42 -23.26 63.50
C VAL A 977 -93.36 -24.46 64.44
N THR A 978 -93.12 -24.22 65.72
CA THR A 978 -93.08 -25.28 66.73
C THR A 978 -94.43 -25.34 67.47
N TYR A 979 -94.99 -26.54 67.63
CA TYR A 979 -96.21 -26.78 68.40
C TYR A 979 -95.96 -27.88 69.45
N ARG A 980 -96.77 -27.89 70.52
CA ARG A 980 -96.69 -28.89 71.60
C ARG A 980 -97.90 -29.81 71.55
N ARG A 981 -97.65 -31.12 71.54
CA ARG A 981 -98.67 -32.16 71.73
C ARG A 981 -98.17 -33.07 72.85
N ILE A 982 -98.82 -33.01 74.01
CA ILE A 982 -98.56 -33.86 75.19
C ILE A 982 -97.05 -33.89 75.55
N LEU A 983 -96.54 -32.76 76.04
CA LEU A 983 -95.16 -32.54 76.52
C LEU A 983 -93.99 -32.69 75.51
N ILE A 984 -94.21 -33.13 74.26
CA ILE A 984 -93.17 -33.17 73.21
C ILE A 984 -93.33 -31.98 72.24
N LYS A 985 -92.25 -31.23 71.99
CA LYS A 985 -92.20 -30.16 70.97
C LYS A 985 -91.98 -30.80 69.58
N ARG A 986 -92.90 -30.58 68.63
CA ARG A 986 -92.74 -30.96 67.22
C ARG A 986 -92.75 -29.71 66.33
N LYS A 987 -92.07 -29.78 65.19
CA LYS A 987 -92.00 -28.68 64.21
C LYS A 987 -92.82 -29.03 62.97
N ARG A 988 -93.55 -28.04 62.43
CA ARG A 988 -94.28 -28.13 61.15
C ARG A 988 -94.19 -26.79 60.41
N CYS A 989 -94.35 -26.77 59.09
CA CYS A 989 -94.36 -25.51 58.36
C CYS A 989 -95.64 -24.69 58.62
N ARG A 990 -95.60 -23.38 58.35
CA ARG A 990 -96.77 -22.48 58.45
C ARG A 990 -97.97 -22.98 57.64
N LEU A 991 -97.76 -23.52 56.44
CA LEU A 991 -98.83 -24.10 55.60
C LEU A 991 -99.55 -25.27 56.28
N CYS A 992 -98.80 -26.13 56.99
CA CYS A 992 -99.37 -27.22 57.79
C CYS A 992 -99.87 -26.77 59.17
N SER A 993 -99.71 -25.50 59.54
CA SER A 993 -100.34 -24.93 60.74
C SER A 993 -101.66 -24.26 60.46
N SER A 994 -101.85 -23.76 59.24
CA SER A 994 -103.13 -23.24 58.73
C SER A 994 -104.10 -24.34 58.26
N GLN A 995 -103.64 -25.60 58.24
CA GLN A 995 -104.42 -26.83 58.11
C GLN A 995 -104.43 -27.57 59.45
#